data_AF-A0A4Y5SJN3-F1
#
_entry.id   AF-A0A4Y5SJN3-F1
#
_cell.length_a   1.000
_cell.length_b   1.000
_cell.length_c   1.000
_cell.angle_alpha   90.00
_cell.angle_beta   90.00
_cell.angle_gamma   90.00
#
_symmetry.space_group_name_H-M   'P 1'
#
loop_
_entity.id
_entity.type
_entity.pdbx_description
1 polymer ?
#
loop_
_entity_poly.entity_id
_entity_poly.type
_entity_poly.pdbx_seq_one_letter_code
_entity_poly.pdbx_strand_id
1 'polypeptide(L)'
;MGGEELRFTGNWFVDAGILGFLNLMEEVYGWDLEELQKRINENREKVYYGYFPLAYFYNLAPRSQENKRILSQAIKEIETFDGDKHELLELIWWKYIAQLFTNVWIRKKLEMMHEKDLKNKSGKIKDPYNDNRYVEFVKKREELLNVVLKMEGNPIKEKKCADSIKKLIGKREVIKDGNHRLTLKDFEELIKLFSESSSPLNELLEECKVKTEEAIEIHKKLEEYLMKKWKELSSNSFVEYGSEKLKNSSKFYRLPIDSSFYHNYQFFNQSKGIIEQFRAFRDVLDGKIHHISRDVSKFLPSDNEFPNVSYTKFNIKPLQKVVEYLPVYLICVDKGMIDVNYSDIGKILFYGSDLKFAYTVNRKLKEWLKTLQDKNSIFRLTWRAVIDTIVETKSSYYLENMYIIQLNRNEKGQIIIPTQQTFVKVEYLGIPKLHASIILDDQIREALNTQMPIDILDKSKNKPKDKLKWSDFKKAWLLEVFISQRPMFPVVLRHSNFYLRIGKKPLLTSSLYALAIDAELRKPMGAGIFTWEFFERPKSAVSEIKEFYNDMQMALNVIKRISGQIRGKDILPQLFSALRRHNRNAFVNTLLKALLKANDKQAVALINSYLFKHVLNNDSSWEDFALALVIGLAGGGSSGES
;
A
#
# COMPACT_ATOMS: atom_id res chain seq x y z
N MET A 1 -23.39 -25.94 10.15
CA MET A 1 -23.76 -24.51 10.29
C MET A 1 -22.83 -23.75 9.35
N GLY A 2 -23.38 -23.10 8.32
CA GLY A 2 -22.57 -22.46 7.27
C GLY A 2 -21.69 -21.36 7.87
N GLY A 3 -20.41 -21.33 7.48
CA GLY A 3 -19.52 -20.25 7.88
C GLY A 3 -20.08 -18.90 7.44
N GLU A 4 -20.05 -17.90 8.30
CA GLU A 4 -20.38 -16.54 7.89
C GLU A 4 -19.41 -16.08 6.81
N GLU A 5 -19.95 -15.53 5.74
CA GLU A 5 -19.19 -14.96 4.64
C GLU A 5 -18.28 -13.83 5.16
N LEU A 6 -17.01 -13.78 4.70
CA LEU A 6 -16.12 -12.67 5.03
C LEU A 6 -16.74 -11.35 4.56
N ARG A 7 -16.95 -10.43 5.51
CA ARG A 7 -17.54 -9.11 5.27
C ARG A 7 -16.85 -8.07 6.13
N PHE A 8 -16.84 -6.84 5.65
CA PHE A 8 -16.40 -5.71 6.45
C PHE A 8 -17.38 -5.40 7.58
N THR A 9 -16.82 -4.90 8.66
CA THR A 9 -17.48 -4.61 9.94
C THR A 9 -17.85 -3.14 10.06
N GLY A 10 -17.28 -2.28 9.19
CA GLY A 10 -17.38 -0.83 9.27
C GLY A 10 -16.28 -0.21 10.15
N ASN A 11 -15.51 -1.02 10.88
CA ASN A 11 -14.30 -0.57 11.58
C ASN A 11 -13.09 -0.78 10.65
N TRP A 12 -12.58 0.31 10.08
CA TRP A 12 -11.50 0.28 9.10
C TRP A 12 -10.26 -0.50 9.56
N PHE A 13 -9.96 -0.54 10.87
CA PHE A 13 -8.78 -1.23 11.39
C PHE A 13 -8.99 -2.75 11.42
N VAL A 14 -10.17 -3.20 11.84
CA VAL A 14 -10.57 -4.61 11.75
C VAL A 14 -10.65 -5.05 10.29
N ASP A 15 -11.22 -4.20 9.45
CA ASP A 15 -11.42 -4.45 8.03
C ASP A 15 -10.10 -4.50 7.26
N ALA A 16 -9.12 -3.68 7.64
CA ALA A 16 -7.73 -3.81 7.19
C ALA A 16 -7.13 -5.17 7.57
N GLY A 17 -7.47 -5.68 8.75
CA GLY A 17 -7.09 -7.02 9.21
C GLY A 17 -7.72 -8.14 8.38
N ILE A 18 -9.01 -8.02 8.06
CA ILE A 18 -9.74 -8.97 7.19
C ILE A 18 -9.13 -8.96 5.78
N LEU A 19 -8.86 -7.77 5.24
CA LEU A 19 -8.18 -7.63 3.96
C LEU A 19 -6.76 -8.21 4.01
N GLY A 20 -6.06 -8.04 5.13
CA GLY A 20 -4.74 -8.62 5.34
C GLY A 20 -4.72 -10.13 5.42
N PHE A 21 -5.74 -10.72 6.06
CA PHE A 21 -5.96 -12.16 6.04
C PHE A 21 -6.18 -12.65 4.60
N LEU A 22 -7.06 -12.02 3.84
CA LEU A 22 -7.30 -12.33 2.43
C LEU A 22 -6.01 -12.22 1.59
N ASN A 23 -5.30 -11.10 1.69
CA ASN A 23 -4.05 -10.87 0.97
C ASN A 23 -2.98 -11.93 1.31
N LEU A 24 -2.91 -12.37 2.56
CA LEU A 24 -1.99 -13.40 3.01
C LEU A 24 -2.32 -14.76 2.38
N MET A 25 -3.60 -15.13 2.37
CA MET A 25 -4.06 -16.39 1.76
C MET A 25 -3.84 -16.38 0.24
N GLU A 26 -4.08 -15.25 -0.42
CA GLU A 26 -3.78 -15.07 -1.85
C GLU A 26 -2.27 -15.15 -2.13
N GLU A 27 -1.43 -14.49 -1.33
CA GLU A 27 0.03 -14.50 -1.55
C GLU A 27 0.64 -15.90 -1.38
N VAL A 28 0.15 -16.70 -0.43
CA VAL A 28 0.73 -18.01 -0.10
C VAL A 28 0.10 -19.14 -0.93
N TYR A 29 -1.21 -19.11 -1.13
CA TYR A 29 -1.95 -20.22 -1.76
C TYR A 29 -2.58 -19.86 -3.11
N GLY A 30 -2.62 -18.58 -3.49
CA GLY A 30 -3.31 -18.12 -4.69
C GLY A 30 -4.83 -18.07 -4.56
N TRP A 31 -5.37 -18.09 -3.33
CA TRP A 31 -6.80 -18.01 -3.08
C TRP A 31 -7.26 -16.57 -3.09
N ASP A 32 -7.98 -16.18 -4.14
CA ASP A 32 -8.68 -14.90 -4.18
C ASP A 32 -9.91 -14.90 -3.24
N LEU A 33 -10.66 -13.80 -3.22
CA LEU A 33 -11.81 -13.66 -2.32
C LEU A 33 -12.85 -14.78 -2.50
N GLU A 34 -13.12 -15.18 -3.75
CA GLU A 34 -14.17 -16.16 -4.06
C GLU A 34 -13.72 -17.57 -3.63
N GLU A 35 -12.48 -17.96 -3.96
CA GLU A 35 -11.94 -19.26 -3.52
C GLU A 35 -11.76 -19.30 -1.99
N LEU A 36 -11.31 -18.23 -1.35
CA LEU A 36 -11.16 -18.19 0.11
C LEU A 36 -12.51 -18.34 0.84
N GLN A 37 -13.55 -17.64 0.38
CA GLN A 37 -14.90 -17.80 0.92
C GLN A 37 -15.41 -19.23 0.74
N LYS A 38 -15.18 -19.84 -0.43
CA LYS A 38 -15.52 -21.24 -0.68
C LYS A 38 -14.82 -22.18 0.31
N ARG A 39 -13.51 -22.03 0.52
CA ARG A 39 -12.73 -22.85 1.46
C ARG A 39 -13.20 -22.70 2.91
N ILE A 40 -13.56 -21.48 3.32
CA ILE A 40 -14.14 -21.21 4.65
C ILE A 40 -15.49 -21.92 4.83
N ASN A 41 -16.31 -21.92 3.79
CA ASN A 41 -17.62 -22.58 3.81
C ASN A 41 -17.49 -24.11 3.83
N GLU A 42 -16.51 -24.67 3.13
CA GLU A 42 -16.24 -26.11 3.08
C GLU A 42 -15.65 -26.63 4.40
N ASN A 43 -14.56 -26.02 4.89
CA ASN A 43 -13.91 -26.43 6.13
C ASN A 43 -13.19 -25.27 6.83
N ARG A 44 -13.97 -24.52 7.60
CA ARG A 44 -13.50 -23.37 8.38
C ARG A 44 -12.34 -23.71 9.31
N GLU A 45 -12.38 -24.85 9.98
CA GLU A 45 -11.34 -25.24 10.94
C GLU A 45 -9.99 -25.45 10.27
N LYS A 46 -9.96 -26.14 9.11
CA LYS A 46 -8.74 -26.29 8.32
C LYS A 46 -8.17 -24.94 7.87
N VAL A 47 -9.03 -23.99 7.51
CA VAL A 47 -8.60 -22.63 7.13
C VAL A 47 -7.93 -21.91 8.30
N TYR A 48 -8.58 -21.81 9.46
CA TYR A 48 -8.07 -20.99 10.58
C TYR A 48 -7.02 -21.68 11.46
N TYR A 49 -7.00 -23.01 11.54
CA TYR A 49 -6.05 -23.77 12.38
C TYR A 49 -4.97 -24.51 11.59
N GLY A 50 -5.16 -24.72 10.29
CA GLY A 50 -4.17 -25.34 9.40
C GLY A 50 -3.50 -24.33 8.47
N TYR A 51 -4.25 -23.84 7.49
CA TYR A 51 -3.71 -23.01 6.41
C TYR A 51 -3.26 -21.62 6.89
N PHE A 52 -4.04 -20.94 7.73
CA PHE A 52 -3.71 -19.61 8.20
C PHE A 52 -2.43 -19.58 9.05
N PRO A 53 -2.25 -20.42 10.08
CA PRO A 53 -1.02 -20.49 10.85
C PRO A 53 0.19 -20.72 9.96
N LEU A 54 0.10 -21.71 9.07
CA LEU A 54 1.18 -22.02 8.14
C LEU A 54 1.52 -20.83 7.25
N ALA A 55 0.53 -20.16 6.65
CA ALA A 55 0.74 -19.01 5.80
C ALA A 55 1.36 -17.83 6.55
N TYR A 56 0.87 -17.53 7.75
CA TYR A 56 1.34 -16.43 8.57
C TYR A 56 2.83 -16.60 8.91
N PHE A 57 3.22 -17.78 9.39
CA PHE A 57 4.61 -18.08 9.74
C PHE A 57 5.51 -18.27 8.52
N TYR A 58 4.99 -18.81 7.42
CA TYR A 58 5.70 -18.88 6.14
C TYR A 58 6.04 -17.49 5.59
N ASN A 59 5.14 -16.51 5.74
CA ASN A 59 5.40 -15.12 5.34
C ASN A 59 6.46 -14.42 6.24
N LEU A 60 6.62 -14.88 7.49
CA LEU A 60 7.68 -14.41 8.40
C LEU A 60 9.02 -15.13 8.20
N ALA A 61 9.01 -16.32 7.60
CA ALA A 61 10.22 -17.09 7.34
C ALA A 61 10.99 -16.55 6.11
N PRO A 62 12.32 -16.74 6.03
CA PRO A 62 13.07 -16.39 4.84
C PRO A 62 12.57 -17.18 3.62
N ARG A 63 12.55 -16.53 2.46
CA ARG A 63 12.18 -17.19 1.21
C ARG A 63 13.31 -18.11 0.76
N SER A 64 13.06 -19.42 0.75
CA SER A 64 13.99 -20.45 0.28
C SER A 64 13.25 -21.53 -0.51
N GLN A 65 13.96 -22.29 -1.36
CA GLN A 65 13.38 -23.43 -2.07
C GLN A 65 12.95 -24.55 -1.11
N GLU A 66 13.68 -24.72 -0.01
CA GLU A 66 13.34 -25.67 1.05
C GLU A 66 11.99 -25.31 1.69
N ASN A 67 11.78 -24.04 2.06
CA ASN A 67 10.52 -23.59 2.65
C ASN A 67 9.32 -23.77 1.70
N LYS A 68 9.52 -23.62 0.38
CA LYS A 68 8.48 -23.94 -0.62
C LYS A 68 8.09 -25.42 -0.64
N ARG A 69 9.07 -26.32 -0.46
CA ARG A 69 8.82 -27.77 -0.37
C ARG A 69 8.07 -28.11 0.91
N ILE A 70 8.46 -27.52 2.05
CA ILE A 70 7.77 -27.66 3.34
C ILE A 70 6.30 -27.22 3.21
N LEU A 71 6.06 -26.04 2.62
CA LEU A 71 4.69 -25.54 2.35
C LEU A 71 3.88 -26.53 1.52
N SER A 72 4.45 -27.07 0.44
CA SER A 72 3.77 -28.02 -0.46
C SER A 72 3.43 -29.35 0.24
N GLN A 73 4.30 -29.82 1.12
CA GLN A 73 4.05 -31.04 1.92
C GLN A 73 2.97 -30.79 2.97
N ALA A 74 3.02 -29.65 3.65
CA ALA A 74 2.04 -29.28 4.66
C ALA A 74 0.63 -29.14 4.07
N ILE A 75 0.49 -28.53 2.89
CA ILE A 75 -0.81 -28.42 2.20
C ILE A 75 -1.46 -29.79 2.00
N LYS A 76 -0.71 -30.77 1.48
CA LYS A 76 -1.22 -32.14 1.27
C LYS A 76 -1.67 -32.78 2.57
N GLU A 77 -0.90 -32.58 3.64
CA GLU A 77 -1.21 -33.18 4.93
C GLU A 77 -2.42 -32.50 5.60
N ILE A 78 -2.58 -31.18 5.46
CA ILE A 78 -3.79 -30.47 5.90
C ILE A 78 -5.04 -31.00 5.18
N GLU A 79 -4.95 -31.24 3.86
CA GLU A 79 -6.08 -31.73 3.07
C GLU A 79 -6.56 -33.09 3.54
N THR A 80 -5.64 -34.01 3.84
CA THR A 80 -5.94 -35.38 4.28
C THR A 80 -6.10 -35.53 5.80
N PHE A 81 -5.99 -34.44 6.57
CA PHE A 81 -6.08 -34.51 8.02
C PHE A 81 -7.54 -34.64 8.49
N ASP A 82 -7.80 -35.63 9.33
CA ASP A 82 -9.13 -35.99 9.84
C ASP A 82 -9.27 -35.91 11.38
N GLY A 83 -8.31 -35.29 12.06
CA GLY A 83 -8.36 -35.02 13.51
C GLY A 83 -9.04 -33.69 13.86
N ASP A 84 -8.99 -33.30 15.13
CA ASP A 84 -9.58 -32.03 15.58
C ASP A 84 -8.70 -30.81 15.25
N LYS A 85 -9.28 -29.60 15.32
CA LYS A 85 -8.60 -28.35 14.98
C LYS A 85 -7.34 -28.05 15.81
N HIS A 86 -7.28 -28.49 17.07
CA HIS A 86 -6.12 -28.30 17.93
C HIS A 86 -5.02 -29.31 17.60
N GLU A 87 -5.38 -30.56 17.31
CA GLU A 87 -4.44 -31.57 16.80
C GLU A 87 -3.84 -31.13 15.47
N LEU A 88 -4.66 -30.56 14.57
CA LEU A 88 -4.19 -29.96 13.32
C LEU A 88 -3.18 -28.85 13.58
N LEU A 89 -3.48 -27.93 14.50
CA LEU A 89 -2.58 -26.83 14.84
C LEU A 89 -1.26 -27.34 15.43
N GLU A 90 -1.31 -28.35 16.30
CA GLU A 90 -0.11 -28.97 16.88
C GLU A 90 0.76 -29.62 15.80
N LEU A 91 0.15 -30.41 14.91
CA LEU A 91 0.81 -30.98 13.76
C LEU A 91 1.50 -29.89 12.93
N ILE A 92 0.76 -28.83 12.58
CA ILE A 92 1.27 -27.74 11.74
C ILE A 92 2.40 -26.98 12.41
N TRP A 93 2.26 -26.68 13.70
CA TRP A 93 3.26 -25.94 14.45
C TRP A 93 4.59 -26.70 14.55
N TRP A 94 4.50 -27.95 15.03
CA TRP A 94 5.67 -28.72 15.39
C TRP A 94 6.37 -29.35 14.18
N LYS A 95 5.58 -29.86 13.22
CA LYS A 95 6.12 -30.51 12.04
C LYS A 95 6.58 -29.52 10.97
N TYR A 96 5.84 -28.44 10.75
CA TYR A 96 6.12 -27.55 9.60
C TYR A 96 6.60 -26.16 10.01
N ILE A 97 5.89 -25.45 10.90
CA ILE A 97 6.28 -24.09 11.30
C ILE A 97 7.67 -24.10 11.95
N ALA A 98 7.95 -25.04 12.86
CA ALA A 98 9.29 -25.17 13.45
C ALA A 98 10.37 -25.44 12.38
N GLN A 99 10.06 -26.23 11.35
CA GLN A 99 11.00 -26.52 10.27
C GLN A 99 11.32 -25.28 9.42
N LEU A 100 10.35 -24.40 9.15
CA LEU A 100 10.54 -23.17 8.37
C LEU A 100 11.64 -22.25 8.93
N PHE A 101 11.90 -22.32 10.24
CA PHE A 101 12.86 -21.48 10.94
C PHE A 101 14.18 -22.17 11.32
N THR A 102 14.36 -23.45 10.96
CA THR A 102 15.55 -24.25 11.33
C THR A 102 16.85 -23.50 11.02
N ASN A 103 17.04 -23.10 9.77
CA ASN A 103 18.27 -22.44 9.31
C ASN A 103 18.49 -21.08 9.99
N VAL A 104 17.41 -20.31 10.22
CA VAL A 104 17.48 -19.00 10.89
C VAL A 104 17.87 -19.15 12.35
N TRP A 105 17.27 -20.13 13.04
CA TRP A 105 17.55 -20.39 14.44
C TRP A 105 19.00 -20.84 14.63
N ILE A 106 19.47 -21.81 13.82
CA ILE A 106 20.87 -22.27 13.85
C ILE A 106 21.81 -21.09 13.61
N ARG A 107 21.57 -20.30 12.55
CA ARG A 107 22.41 -19.14 12.21
C ARG A 107 22.48 -18.14 13.36
N LYS A 108 21.34 -17.73 13.95
CA LYS A 108 21.33 -16.81 15.11
C LYS A 108 22.09 -17.37 16.31
N LYS A 109 22.10 -18.69 16.52
CA LYS A 109 22.89 -19.34 17.58
C LYS A 109 24.38 -19.38 17.25
N LEU A 110 24.76 -19.59 15.98
CA LEU A 110 26.16 -19.59 15.55
C LEU A 110 26.77 -18.18 15.58
N GLU A 111 25.96 -17.13 15.37
CA GLU A 111 26.34 -15.71 15.44
C GLU A 111 26.86 -15.28 16.83
N MET A 112 26.55 -16.03 17.89
CA MET A 112 27.08 -15.79 19.23
C MET A 112 28.54 -16.24 19.33
N MET A 113 29.45 -15.38 18.91
CA MET A 113 30.88 -15.69 18.84
C MET A 113 31.61 -15.58 20.19
N HIS A 114 31.01 -14.94 21.19
CA HIS A 114 31.62 -14.71 22.50
C HIS A 114 30.75 -15.18 23.68
N GLU A 115 31.38 -15.74 24.72
CA GLU A 115 30.73 -16.16 25.96
C GLU A 115 30.08 -14.96 26.68
N LYS A 116 30.70 -13.79 26.62
CA LYS A 116 30.14 -12.56 27.22
C LYS A 116 28.78 -12.18 26.61
N ASP A 117 28.56 -12.50 25.34
CA ASP A 117 27.29 -12.17 24.66
C ASP A 117 26.15 -13.03 25.20
N LEU A 118 26.48 -14.23 25.67
CA LEU A 118 25.58 -15.16 26.34
C LEU A 118 25.24 -14.73 27.76
N LYS A 119 25.97 -13.80 28.39
CA LYS A 119 25.77 -13.38 29.80
C LYS A 119 25.07 -12.04 29.92
N ASN A 120 24.26 -11.86 30.97
CA ASN A 120 23.60 -10.61 31.30
C ASN A 120 24.53 -9.68 32.09
N LYS A 121 24.07 -8.47 32.41
CA LYS A 121 24.84 -7.50 33.21
C LYS A 121 25.21 -8.03 34.60
N SER A 122 24.49 -9.04 35.12
CA SER A 122 24.78 -9.70 36.39
C SER A 122 25.65 -10.96 36.26
N GLY A 123 26.25 -11.21 35.09
CA GLY A 123 27.13 -12.36 34.83
C GLY A 123 26.44 -13.72 34.70
N LYS A 124 25.10 -13.78 34.81
CA LYS A 124 24.32 -15.02 34.60
C LYS A 124 24.08 -15.24 33.11
N ILE A 125 24.04 -16.51 32.69
CA ILE A 125 23.66 -16.85 31.31
C ILE A 125 22.25 -16.30 31.04
N LYS A 126 22.11 -15.52 29.97
CA LYS A 126 20.86 -14.98 29.48
C LYS A 126 20.02 -16.14 28.94
N ASP A 127 18.74 -16.15 29.27
CA ASP A 127 17.77 -16.79 28.38
C ASP A 127 17.80 -16.06 27.03
N PRO A 128 17.84 -16.76 25.87
CA PRO A 128 17.57 -18.19 25.63
C PRO A 128 18.81 -19.10 25.46
N TYR A 129 19.92 -18.88 26.17
CA TYR A 129 21.19 -19.61 25.95
C TYR A 129 21.54 -20.57 27.08
N ASN A 130 20.56 -21.04 27.84
CA ASN A 130 20.72 -21.85 29.04
C ASN A 130 21.10 -23.34 28.79
N ASP A 131 21.47 -23.73 27.58
CA ASP A 131 21.95 -25.08 27.27
C ASP A 131 23.46 -25.19 27.53
N ASN A 132 23.84 -25.98 28.54
CA ASN A 132 25.23 -26.06 29.00
C ASN A 132 26.21 -26.49 27.90
N ARG A 133 25.82 -27.43 27.05
CA ARG A 133 26.68 -27.97 25.99
C ARG A 133 26.86 -26.97 24.85
N TYR A 134 25.81 -26.21 24.51
CA TYR A 134 25.93 -25.07 23.60
C TYR A 134 26.92 -24.01 24.13
N VAL A 135 26.81 -23.66 25.42
CA VAL A 135 27.72 -22.68 26.05
C VAL A 135 29.17 -23.18 26.04
N GLU A 136 29.40 -24.46 26.32
CA GLU A 136 30.71 -25.09 26.27
C GLU A 136 31.33 -25.02 24.87
N PHE A 137 30.55 -25.32 23.83
CA PHE A 137 31.03 -25.19 22.45
C PHE A 137 31.38 -23.76 22.06
N VAL A 138 30.55 -22.77 22.44
CA VAL A 138 30.84 -21.35 22.18
C VAL A 138 32.12 -20.92 22.88
N LYS A 139 32.28 -21.29 24.15
CA LYS A 139 33.46 -20.99 24.95
C LYS A 139 34.72 -21.61 24.34
N LYS A 140 34.69 -22.90 24.01
CA LYS A 140 35.82 -23.61 23.41
C LYS A 140 36.20 -23.03 22.04
N ARG A 141 35.22 -22.63 21.23
CA ARG A 141 35.45 -21.93 19.97
C ARG A 141 36.14 -20.58 20.20
N GLU A 142 35.64 -19.77 21.13
CA GLU A 142 36.24 -18.46 21.46
C GLU A 142 37.67 -18.60 21.99
N GLU A 143 37.92 -19.57 22.87
CA GLU A 143 39.26 -19.87 23.38
C GLU A 143 40.24 -20.20 22.25
N LEU A 144 39.86 -21.09 21.33
CA LEU A 144 40.71 -21.45 20.19
C LEU A 144 40.96 -20.24 19.27
N LEU A 145 39.94 -19.42 18.98
CA LEU A 145 40.11 -18.22 18.16
C LEU A 145 41.02 -17.18 18.83
N ASN A 146 40.92 -17.03 20.15
CA ASN A 146 41.82 -16.17 20.91
C ASN A 146 43.25 -16.72 20.90
N VAL A 147 43.45 -18.04 21.01
CA VAL A 147 44.78 -18.68 20.90
C VAL A 147 45.37 -18.46 19.51
N VAL A 148 44.60 -18.69 18.44
CA VAL A 148 45.01 -18.46 17.04
C VAL A 148 45.52 -17.03 16.84
N LEU A 149 44.81 -16.06 17.41
CA LEU A 149 45.08 -14.64 17.19
C LEU A 149 46.12 -14.07 18.14
N LYS A 150 46.31 -14.65 19.34
CA LYS A 150 47.25 -14.15 20.35
C LYS A 150 48.56 -14.94 20.47
N MET A 151 48.58 -16.21 20.09
CA MET A 151 49.72 -17.14 20.28
C MET A 151 50.42 -16.95 21.64
N GLU A 152 49.81 -17.47 22.70
CA GLU A 152 50.22 -17.26 24.10
C GLU A 152 51.75 -17.35 24.29
N GLY A 153 52.37 -16.24 24.69
CA GLY A 153 53.78 -16.17 25.05
C GLY A 153 54.78 -15.80 23.95
N ASN A 154 54.36 -15.48 22.71
CA ASN A 154 55.28 -15.05 21.65
C ASN A 154 54.74 -13.88 20.78
N PRO A 155 55.14 -12.62 21.05
CA PRO A 155 54.66 -11.42 20.35
C PRO A 155 54.94 -11.39 18.84
N ILE A 156 56.00 -12.06 18.39
CA ILE A 156 56.38 -12.12 16.98
C ILE A 156 55.44 -13.04 16.21
N LYS A 157 55.09 -14.19 16.81
CA LYS A 157 54.11 -15.13 16.23
C LYS A 157 52.70 -14.55 16.24
N GLU A 158 52.31 -13.87 17.33
CA GLU A 158 51.02 -13.16 17.45
C GLU A 158 50.78 -12.22 16.26
N LYS A 159 51.72 -11.31 16.02
CA LYS A 159 51.62 -10.32 14.94
C LYS A 159 51.51 -11.00 13.58
N LYS A 160 52.29 -12.06 13.32
CA LYS A 160 52.30 -12.77 12.04
C LYS A 160 50.99 -13.53 11.77
N CYS A 161 50.43 -14.21 12.77
CA CYS A 161 49.14 -14.92 12.63
C CYS A 161 47.98 -13.96 12.43
N ALA A 162 47.88 -12.94 13.29
CA ALA A 162 46.80 -11.95 13.21
C ALA A 162 46.83 -11.18 11.89
N ASP A 163 48.01 -10.78 11.40
CA ASP A 163 48.15 -10.06 10.14
C ASP A 163 47.87 -10.94 8.92
N SER A 164 48.24 -12.23 8.97
CA SER A 164 47.91 -13.19 7.91
C SER A 164 46.40 -13.41 7.82
N ILE A 165 45.72 -13.62 8.96
CA ILE A 165 44.27 -13.75 9.01
C ILE A 165 43.60 -12.46 8.52
N LYS A 166 44.03 -11.27 8.98
CA LYS A 166 43.53 -9.97 8.49
C LYS A 166 43.59 -9.87 6.96
N LYS A 167 44.70 -10.28 6.36
CA LYS A 167 44.91 -10.26 4.90
C LYS A 167 43.97 -11.24 4.20
N LEU A 168 43.76 -12.43 4.75
CA LEU A 168 42.89 -13.47 4.19
C LEU A 168 41.41 -13.05 4.16
N ILE A 169 40.90 -12.42 5.23
CA ILE A 169 39.49 -11.99 5.31
C ILE A 169 39.28 -10.51 4.94
N GLY A 170 40.33 -9.81 4.49
CA GLY A 170 40.24 -8.40 4.08
C GLY A 170 39.84 -7.41 5.19
N LYS A 171 40.15 -7.70 6.46
CA LYS A 171 39.68 -6.92 7.63
C LYS A 171 40.81 -6.10 8.26
N ARG A 172 40.52 -4.83 8.60
CA ARG A 172 41.52 -3.91 9.19
C ARG A 172 41.96 -4.30 10.60
N GLU A 173 41.06 -4.92 11.38
CA GLU A 173 41.30 -5.26 12.79
C GLU A 173 40.55 -6.56 13.15
N VAL A 174 41.27 -7.51 13.74
CA VAL A 174 40.75 -8.83 14.16
C VAL A 174 40.86 -9.08 15.66
N ILE A 175 41.51 -8.20 16.42
CA ILE A 175 41.65 -8.24 17.88
C ILE A 175 41.32 -6.86 18.44
N LYS A 176 40.54 -6.78 19.52
CA LYS A 176 40.32 -5.56 20.29
C LYS A 176 40.13 -5.90 21.77
N ASP A 177 40.73 -5.10 22.66
CA ASP A 177 40.63 -5.27 24.13
C ASP A 177 40.95 -6.71 24.59
N GLY A 178 41.93 -7.34 23.94
CA GLY A 178 42.33 -8.70 24.24
C GLY A 178 41.32 -9.78 23.85
N ASN A 179 40.39 -9.55 22.92
CA ASN A 179 39.52 -10.59 22.37
C ASN A 179 39.45 -10.53 20.84
N HIS A 180 39.14 -11.65 20.19
CA HIS A 180 38.91 -11.67 18.74
C HIS A 180 37.71 -10.81 18.34
N ARG A 181 37.70 -10.31 17.10
CA ARG A 181 36.62 -9.50 16.50
C ARG A 181 36.04 -10.15 15.23
N LEU A 182 36.26 -11.44 15.07
CA LEU A 182 35.69 -12.24 13.98
C LEU A 182 34.18 -12.36 14.18
N THR A 183 33.42 -11.96 13.16
CA THR A 183 31.99 -12.23 13.03
C THR A 183 31.78 -13.61 12.43
N LEU A 184 30.56 -14.14 12.48
CA LEU A 184 30.24 -15.41 11.83
C LEU A 184 30.60 -15.40 10.33
N LYS A 185 30.35 -14.29 9.63
CA LYS A 185 30.68 -14.16 8.19
C LYS A 185 32.18 -14.27 7.93
N ASP A 186 32.99 -13.60 8.75
CA ASP A 186 34.45 -13.67 8.62
C ASP A 186 34.94 -15.11 8.86
N PHE A 187 34.30 -15.82 9.79
CA PHE A 187 34.66 -17.20 10.11
C PHE A 187 34.18 -18.20 9.04
N GLU A 188 33.00 -18.00 8.46
CA GLU A 188 32.51 -18.75 7.29
C GLU A 188 33.46 -18.59 6.09
N GLU A 189 34.00 -17.40 5.87
CA GLU A 189 35.01 -17.15 4.83
C GLU A 189 36.32 -17.91 5.09
N LEU A 190 36.78 -17.94 6.35
CA LEU A 190 37.93 -18.79 6.74
C LEU A 190 37.66 -20.27 6.51
N ILE A 191 36.48 -20.78 6.90
CA ILE A 191 36.08 -22.17 6.66
C ILE A 191 36.14 -22.50 5.17
N LYS A 192 35.63 -21.61 4.31
CA LYS A 192 35.64 -21.78 2.86
C LYS A 192 37.08 -21.89 2.34
N LEU A 193 37.96 -20.97 2.73
CA LEU A 193 39.37 -20.96 2.31
C LEU A 193 40.09 -22.25 2.70
N PHE A 194 39.88 -22.75 3.92
CA PHE A 194 40.44 -24.01 4.43
C PHE A 194 39.89 -25.24 3.71
N SER A 195 38.61 -25.22 3.30
CA SER A 195 38.01 -26.33 2.55
C SER A 195 38.47 -26.43 1.09
N GLU A 196 38.80 -25.30 0.46
CA GLU A 196 39.18 -25.23 -0.96
C GLU A 196 40.69 -25.46 -1.19
N SER A 197 41.48 -25.79 -0.15
CA SER A 197 42.94 -26.00 -0.22
C SER A 197 43.66 -24.86 -0.95
N SER A 198 43.26 -23.62 -0.66
CA SER A 198 43.66 -22.44 -1.42
C SER A 198 45.14 -22.05 -1.17
N SER A 199 45.84 -21.65 -2.23
CA SER A 199 47.24 -21.15 -2.19
C SER A 199 47.55 -20.08 -1.12
N PRO A 200 46.63 -19.20 -0.70
CA PRO A 200 46.88 -18.21 0.37
C PRO A 200 47.12 -18.81 1.76
N LEU A 201 46.72 -20.07 2.00
CA LEU A 201 46.92 -20.73 3.29
C LEU A 201 48.39 -21.06 3.58
N ASN A 202 49.24 -21.11 2.55
CA ASN A 202 50.68 -21.38 2.70
C ASN A 202 51.43 -20.23 3.41
N GLU A 203 50.83 -19.05 3.53
CA GLU A 203 51.39 -17.92 4.28
C GLU A 203 51.16 -18.02 5.80
N LEU A 204 50.25 -18.91 6.25
CA LEU A 204 49.97 -19.13 7.67
C LEU A 204 51.08 -19.97 8.33
N LEU A 205 51.42 -19.62 9.57
CA LEU A 205 52.24 -20.48 10.44
C LEU A 205 51.51 -21.81 10.67
N GLU A 206 52.23 -22.94 10.62
CA GLU A 206 51.64 -24.28 10.78
C GLU A 206 50.84 -24.41 12.09
N GLU A 207 51.37 -23.86 13.18
CA GLU A 207 50.69 -23.81 14.49
C GLU A 207 49.37 -23.01 14.45
N CYS A 208 49.30 -21.94 13.65
CA CYS A 208 48.09 -21.15 13.42
C CYS A 208 47.05 -21.95 12.61
N LYS A 209 47.53 -22.68 11.61
CA LYS A 209 46.71 -23.52 10.74
C LYS A 209 46.04 -24.63 11.55
N VAL A 210 46.81 -25.37 12.35
CA VAL A 210 46.30 -26.44 13.24
C VAL A 210 45.23 -25.89 14.20
N LYS A 211 45.50 -24.76 14.87
CA LYS A 211 44.53 -24.18 15.82
C LYS A 211 43.29 -23.61 15.14
N THR A 212 43.42 -23.11 13.91
CA THR A 212 42.28 -22.67 13.10
C THR A 212 41.44 -23.87 12.67
N GLU A 213 42.06 -24.98 12.26
CA GLU A 213 41.37 -26.24 11.94
C GLU A 213 40.62 -26.81 13.17
N GLU A 214 41.24 -26.78 14.36
CA GLU A 214 40.56 -27.14 15.62
C GLU A 214 39.33 -26.25 15.87
N ALA A 215 39.45 -24.93 15.65
CA ALA A 215 38.32 -24.00 15.82
C ALA A 215 37.19 -24.29 14.81
N ILE A 216 37.54 -24.59 13.56
CA ILE A 216 36.61 -24.98 12.50
C ILE A 216 35.88 -26.28 12.86
N GLU A 217 36.60 -27.27 13.38
CA GLU A 217 36.03 -28.54 13.81
C GLU A 217 35.05 -28.38 14.97
N ILE A 218 35.38 -27.55 15.96
CA ILE A 218 34.45 -27.20 17.05
C ILE A 218 33.21 -26.49 16.52
N HIS A 219 33.35 -25.60 15.53
CA HIS A 219 32.22 -24.93 14.92
C HIS A 219 31.29 -25.88 14.15
N LYS A 220 31.84 -26.83 13.38
CA LYS A 220 31.06 -27.87 12.72
C LYS A 220 30.31 -28.74 13.73
N LYS A 221 30.97 -29.17 14.81
CA LYS A 221 30.34 -29.91 15.91
C LYS A 221 29.22 -29.13 16.58
N LEU A 222 29.39 -27.82 16.75
CA LEU A 222 28.35 -26.93 17.27
C LEU A 222 27.15 -26.85 16.32
N GLU A 223 27.39 -26.69 15.02
CA GLU A 223 26.34 -26.68 14.00
C GLU A 223 25.57 -28.01 13.96
N GLU A 224 26.27 -29.15 13.92
CA GLU A 224 25.68 -30.49 13.96
C GLU A 224 24.87 -30.71 15.25
N TYR A 225 25.38 -30.25 16.39
CA TYR A 225 24.68 -30.30 17.66
C TYR A 225 23.37 -29.52 17.61
N LEU A 226 23.39 -28.29 17.09
CA LEU A 226 22.20 -27.45 16.93
C LEU A 226 21.19 -28.08 15.95
N MET A 227 21.64 -28.62 14.82
CA MET A 227 20.80 -29.34 13.86
C MET A 227 20.12 -30.55 14.52
N LYS A 228 20.88 -31.35 15.26
CA LYS A 228 20.35 -32.51 15.97
C LYS A 228 19.29 -32.11 16.99
N LYS A 229 19.58 -31.09 17.81
CA LYS A 229 18.64 -30.55 18.81
C LYS A 229 17.35 -30.05 18.19
N TRP A 230 17.43 -29.35 17.06
CA TRP A 230 16.23 -28.86 16.37
C TRP A 230 15.43 -29.99 15.71
N LYS A 231 16.09 -31.01 15.15
CA LYS A 231 15.41 -32.19 14.60
C LYS A 231 14.73 -33.03 15.68
N GLU A 232 15.35 -33.19 16.84
CA GLU A 232 14.74 -33.84 18.00
C GLU A 232 13.44 -33.12 18.41
N LEU A 233 13.45 -31.77 18.38
CA LEU A 233 12.27 -30.97 18.63
C LEU A 233 11.16 -31.24 17.59
N SER A 234 11.45 -31.20 16.28
CA SER A 234 10.42 -31.37 15.25
C SER A 234 9.89 -32.80 15.10
N SER A 235 10.66 -33.81 15.54
CA SER A 235 10.29 -35.23 15.39
C SER A 235 9.53 -35.80 16.59
N ASN A 236 9.79 -35.30 17.81
CA ASN A 236 9.23 -35.86 19.04
C ASN A 236 8.10 -35.03 19.69
N SER A 237 7.89 -33.79 19.23
CA SER A 237 7.01 -32.84 19.93
C SER A 237 5.51 -33.07 19.76
N PHE A 238 5.07 -33.89 18.80
CA PHE A 238 3.66 -34.30 18.71
C PHE A 238 3.21 -35.17 19.91
N VAL A 239 4.16 -35.88 20.55
CA VAL A 239 3.88 -36.77 21.70
C VAL A 239 4.34 -36.16 23.03
N GLU A 240 5.37 -35.30 23.02
CA GLU A 240 6.02 -34.78 24.23
C GLU A 240 5.63 -33.34 24.65
N TYR A 241 4.56 -32.74 24.11
CA TYR A 241 4.12 -31.37 24.45
C TYR A 241 3.98 -31.09 25.96
N GLY A 242 3.84 -32.13 26.79
CA GLY A 242 3.79 -32.06 28.25
C GLY A 242 5.11 -32.27 29.02
N SER A 243 6.21 -32.69 28.38
CA SER A 243 7.41 -33.16 29.08
C SER A 243 8.13 -32.03 29.83
N GLU A 244 8.53 -32.30 31.07
CA GLU A 244 9.21 -31.35 31.95
C GLU A 244 10.55 -30.87 31.39
N LYS A 245 11.19 -31.73 30.58
CA LYS A 245 12.43 -31.46 29.86
C LYS A 245 12.27 -30.37 28.79
N LEU A 246 11.17 -30.40 28.02
CA LEU A 246 10.91 -29.37 27.00
C LEU A 246 10.50 -28.04 27.66
N LYS A 247 9.76 -28.07 28.76
CA LYS A 247 9.40 -26.85 29.52
C LYS A 247 10.65 -26.10 30.01
N ASN A 248 11.62 -26.82 30.57
CA ASN A 248 12.85 -26.22 31.09
C ASN A 248 13.78 -25.67 29.99
N SER A 249 13.67 -26.19 28.76
CA SER A 249 14.46 -25.77 27.60
C SER A 249 13.68 -24.96 26.56
N SER A 250 12.41 -24.63 26.81
CA SER A 250 11.49 -23.97 25.86
C SER A 250 12.07 -22.69 25.28
N LYS A 251 12.73 -21.88 26.11
CA LYS A 251 13.36 -20.62 25.69
C LYS A 251 14.50 -20.86 24.70
N PHE A 252 15.30 -21.92 24.87
CA PHE A 252 16.39 -22.25 23.97
C PHE A 252 15.91 -22.45 22.52
N TYR A 253 14.75 -23.09 22.38
CA TYR A 253 14.10 -23.40 21.10
C TYR A 253 13.17 -22.29 20.57
N ARG A 254 13.17 -21.09 21.17
CA ARG A 254 12.34 -19.97 20.74
C ARG A 254 12.44 -19.74 19.22
N LEU A 255 11.30 -19.65 18.54
CA LEU A 255 11.25 -19.30 17.13
C LEU A 255 11.80 -17.87 16.94
N PRO A 256 12.74 -17.65 16.00
CA PRO A 256 13.42 -16.37 15.80
C PRO A 256 12.57 -15.34 15.04
N ILE A 257 11.30 -15.20 15.42
CA ILE A 257 10.31 -14.30 14.82
C ILE A 257 10.32 -12.93 15.50
N ASP A 258 10.22 -11.88 14.69
CA ASP A 258 10.10 -10.50 15.12
C ASP A 258 9.05 -9.80 14.25
N SER A 259 8.38 -8.76 14.77
CA SER A 259 7.46 -7.92 14.00
C SER A 259 7.85 -6.46 14.12
N SER A 260 7.92 -5.76 12.97
CA SER A 260 8.10 -4.30 12.92
C SER A 260 6.82 -3.52 13.23
N PHE A 261 5.68 -4.21 13.31
CA PHE A 261 4.36 -3.63 13.60
C PHE A 261 3.92 -3.96 15.03
N TYR A 262 4.05 -5.22 15.46
CA TYR A 262 3.60 -5.70 16.77
C TYR A 262 4.79 -5.90 17.72
N HIS A 263 5.02 -4.96 18.63
CA HIS A 263 6.20 -5.02 19.52
C HIS A 263 5.92 -5.76 20.83
N ASN A 264 4.66 -5.71 21.32
CA ASN A 264 4.25 -6.32 22.59
C ASN A 264 3.16 -7.41 22.44
N TYR A 265 2.88 -7.86 21.22
CA TYR A 265 1.86 -8.89 21.01
C TYR A 265 2.38 -10.27 21.44
N GLN A 266 1.50 -11.06 22.06
CA GLN A 266 1.87 -12.04 23.07
C GLN A 266 3.00 -13.02 22.68
N PHE A 267 3.07 -13.52 21.43
CA PHE A 267 4.09 -14.49 21.00
C PHE A 267 5.37 -13.86 20.40
N PHE A 268 5.37 -12.55 20.11
CA PHE A 268 6.57 -11.81 19.69
C PHE A 268 7.47 -11.40 20.86
N ASN A 269 6.98 -11.48 22.10
CA ASN A 269 7.78 -11.14 23.28
C ASN A 269 8.99 -12.08 23.43
N GLN A 270 10.20 -11.50 23.48
CA GLN A 270 11.48 -12.23 23.57
C GLN A 270 11.61 -13.10 24.83
N SER A 271 10.83 -12.83 25.88
CA SER A 271 10.88 -13.63 27.12
C SER A 271 10.20 -15.01 27.01
N LYS A 272 9.40 -15.24 25.96
CA LYS A 272 8.64 -16.48 25.76
C LYS A 272 9.44 -17.53 24.99
N GLY A 273 9.43 -18.78 25.47
CA GLY A 273 9.97 -19.90 24.72
C GLY A 273 8.97 -20.44 23.69
N ILE A 274 9.36 -21.49 22.97
CA ILE A 274 8.55 -22.02 21.87
C ILE A 274 7.18 -22.56 22.32
N ILE A 275 7.09 -23.15 23.51
CA ILE A 275 5.81 -23.62 24.08
C ILE A 275 4.91 -22.41 24.37
N GLU A 276 5.46 -21.37 24.99
CA GLU A 276 4.70 -20.16 25.31
C GLU A 276 4.31 -19.37 24.05
N GLN A 277 5.12 -19.44 22.99
CA GLN A 277 4.77 -18.91 21.66
C GLN A 277 3.58 -19.68 21.07
N PHE A 278 3.64 -21.02 21.07
CA PHE A 278 2.55 -21.85 20.58
C PHE A 278 1.26 -21.61 21.37
N ARG A 279 1.30 -21.62 22.71
CA ARG A 279 0.12 -21.37 23.55
C ARG A 279 -0.48 -20.01 23.28
N ALA A 280 0.35 -18.98 23.25
CA ALA A 280 -0.12 -17.63 22.97
C ALA A 280 -0.72 -17.50 21.57
N PHE A 281 -0.18 -18.21 20.58
CA PHE A 281 -0.76 -18.24 19.24
C PHE A 281 -2.07 -19.03 19.19
N ARG A 282 -2.16 -20.18 19.87
CA ARG A 282 -3.41 -20.92 20.04
C ARG A 282 -4.50 -20.08 20.71
N ASP A 283 -4.15 -19.31 21.75
CA ASP A 283 -5.07 -18.41 22.43
C ASP A 283 -5.59 -17.29 21.50
N VAL A 284 -4.82 -16.90 20.47
CA VAL A 284 -5.26 -15.98 19.41
C VAL A 284 -6.33 -16.64 18.55
N LEU A 285 -6.09 -17.86 18.08
CA LEU A 285 -7.05 -18.60 17.26
C LEU A 285 -8.34 -18.91 18.02
N ASP A 286 -8.23 -19.24 19.30
CA ASP A 286 -9.35 -19.56 20.19
C ASP A 286 -10.13 -18.32 20.66
N GLY A 287 -9.65 -17.12 20.35
CA GLY A 287 -10.26 -15.90 20.85
C GLY A 287 -10.10 -15.67 22.36
N LYS A 288 -9.18 -16.38 23.04
CA LYS A 288 -8.96 -16.28 24.50
C LYS A 288 -8.14 -15.06 24.93
N ILE A 289 -7.89 -14.11 24.03
CA ILE A 289 -7.17 -12.88 24.34
C ILE A 289 -8.10 -11.91 25.09
N HIS A 290 -7.77 -11.56 26.32
CA HIS A 290 -8.53 -10.57 27.10
C HIS A 290 -7.95 -9.15 27.02
N HIS A 291 -6.65 -9.03 26.75
CA HIS A 291 -5.96 -7.75 26.64
C HIS A 291 -5.12 -7.72 25.37
N ILE A 292 -5.42 -6.75 24.51
CA ILE A 292 -4.70 -6.53 23.27
C ILE A 292 -3.54 -5.56 23.53
N SER A 293 -2.45 -5.69 22.76
CA SER A 293 -1.33 -4.73 22.80
C SER A 293 -1.84 -3.29 22.71
N ARG A 294 -1.18 -2.37 23.43
CA ARG A 294 -1.41 -0.92 23.28
C ARG A 294 -1.25 -0.44 21.83
N ASP A 295 -0.49 -1.18 21.02
CA ASP A 295 -0.30 -0.89 19.59
C ASP A 295 -1.62 -1.00 18.78
N VAL A 296 -2.53 -1.88 19.21
CA VAL A 296 -3.81 -2.17 18.53
C VAL A 296 -5.00 -1.57 19.30
N SER A 297 -4.93 -1.48 20.63
CA SER A 297 -5.99 -0.90 21.47
C SER A 297 -6.37 0.53 21.12
N LYS A 298 -5.49 1.30 20.46
CA LYS A 298 -5.75 2.68 20.04
C LYS A 298 -6.80 2.81 18.94
N PHE A 299 -7.06 1.73 18.20
CA PHE A 299 -7.94 1.72 17.04
C PHE A 299 -9.26 0.98 17.29
N LEU A 300 -9.49 0.53 18.52
CA LEU A 300 -10.67 -0.19 18.93
C LEU A 300 -11.54 0.69 19.86
N PRO A 301 -12.87 0.62 19.74
CA PRO A 301 -13.79 1.47 20.51
C PRO A 301 -13.64 1.23 22.02
N SER A 302 -13.71 2.26 22.86
CA SER A 302 -13.67 2.10 24.32
C SER A 302 -14.96 1.47 24.86
N ASP A 303 -14.85 0.59 25.86
CA ASP A 303 -16.02 -0.01 26.54
C ASP A 303 -16.81 0.99 27.39
N ASN A 304 -16.19 2.10 27.79
CA ASN A 304 -16.87 3.20 28.48
C ASN A 304 -17.07 4.36 27.50
N GLU A 305 -18.31 4.83 27.39
CA GLU A 305 -18.66 6.08 26.68
C GLU A 305 -17.78 7.23 27.19
N PHE A 306 -17.26 8.02 26.24
CA PHE A 306 -16.29 9.09 26.44
C PHE A 306 -16.58 9.97 27.67
N PRO A 307 -15.58 10.19 28.54
CA PRO A 307 -14.93 11.50 28.46
C PRO A 307 -13.41 11.44 28.71
N ASN A 308 -12.61 12.01 27.80
CA ASN A 308 -11.29 12.60 28.03
C ASN A 308 -10.28 11.92 29.00
N VAL A 309 -10.08 10.60 28.97
CA VAL A 309 -9.01 9.96 29.79
C VAL A 309 -8.25 8.85 29.06
N SER A 310 -6.93 8.89 29.24
CA SER A 310 -5.90 7.88 29.00
C SER A 310 -6.39 6.41 29.03
N TYR A 311 -6.09 5.67 27.95
CA TYR A 311 -6.20 4.20 27.79
C TYR A 311 -7.17 3.50 28.77
N THR A 312 -8.46 3.51 28.47
CA THR A 312 -9.43 2.63 29.13
C THR A 312 -9.10 1.16 28.85
N LYS A 313 -9.44 0.26 29.79
CA LYS A 313 -9.27 -1.19 29.63
C LYS A 313 -10.26 -1.68 28.57
N PHE A 314 -9.78 -1.88 27.35
CA PHE A 314 -10.57 -2.44 26.25
C PHE A 314 -10.73 -3.96 26.39
N ASN A 315 -11.98 -4.44 26.40
CA ASN A 315 -12.36 -5.85 26.36
C ASN A 315 -12.83 -6.23 24.95
N ILE A 316 -12.13 -7.17 24.31
CA ILE A 316 -12.44 -7.60 22.95
C ILE A 316 -13.68 -8.53 22.85
N LYS A 317 -14.15 -9.09 23.97
CA LYS A 317 -15.23 -10.10 23.99
C LYS A 317 -16.52 -9.66 23.27
N PRO A 318 -17.01 -8.41 23.42
CA PRO A 318 -18.19 -7.96 22.69
C PRO A 318 -17.99 -7.97 21.17
N LEU A 319 -16.82 -7.54 20.68
CA LEU A 319 -16.50 -7.55 19.25
C LEU A 319 -16.31 -8.98 18.72
N GLN A 320 -15.74 -9.88 19.52
CA GLN A 320 -15.57 -11.29 19.13
C GLN A 320 -16.89 -12.03 18.93
N LYS A 321 -17.98 -11.59 19.59
CA LYS A 321 -19.31 -12.15 19.33
C LYS A 321 -19.83 -11.82 17.93
N VAL A 322 -19.39 -10.70 17.35
CA VAL A 322 -19.76 -10.25 16.00
C VAL A 322 -18.75 -10.73 14.97
N VAL A 323 -17.47 -10.83 15.37
CA VAL A 323 -16.36 -11.21 14.51
C VAL A 323 -15.57 -12.31 15.21
N GLU A 324 -15.98 -13.56 14.99
CA GLU A 324 -15.48 -14.73 15.73
C GLU A 324 -13.94 -14.84 15.75
N TYR A 325 -13.31 -14.69 14.57
CA TYR A 325 -11.86 -14.74 14.42
C TYR A 325 -11.18 -13.37 14.48
N LEU A 326 -11.75 -12.42 15.20
CA LEU A 326 -11.22 -11.06 15.29
C LEU A 326 -9.70 -10.99 15.61
N PRO A 327 -9.15 -11.76 16.58
CA PRO A 327 -7.71 -11.70 16.84
C PRO A 327 -6.84 -12.14 15.67
N VAL A 328 -7.32 -13.08 14.83
CA VAL A 328 -6.65 -13.49 13.59
C VAL A 328 -6.56 -12.32 12.63
N TYR A 329 -7.66 -11.61 12.42
CA TYR A 329 -7.66 -10.42 11.56
C TYR A 329 -6.77 -9.31 12.13
N LEU A 330 -6.81 -9.09 13.45
CA LEU A 330 -6.02 -8.05 14.09
C LEU A 330 -4.50 -8.27 13.96
N ILE A 331 -4.01 -9.51 13.84
CA ILE A 331 -2.58 -9.78 13.58
C ILE A 331 -2.20 -9.68 12.10
N CYS A 332 -3.18 -9.55 11.20
CA CYS A 332 -2.98 -9.43 9.76
C CYS A 332 -3.05 -8.00 9.22
N VAL A 333 -3.29 -6.99 10.08
CA VAL A 333 -3.45 -5.59 9.64
C VAL A 333 -2.26 -5.11 8.81
N ASP A 334 -1.04 -5.52 9.18
CA ASP A 334 0.16 -5.14 8.43
C ASP A 334 0.17 -5.68 6.99
N LYS A 335 -0.49 -6.82 6.73
CA LYS A 335 -0.65 -7.44 5.40
C LYS A 335 -1.79 -6.84 4.59
N GLY A 336 -2.75 -6.20 5.25
CA GLY A 336 -3.84 -5.49 4.59
C GLY A 336 -3.37 -4.22 3.88
N MET A 337 -2.27 -3.64 4.38
CA MET A 337 -1.72 -2.39 3.86
C MET A 337 -0.62 -2.62 2.81
N ILE A 338 -0.59 -1.73 1.82
CA ILE A 338 0.37 -1.72 0.73
C ILE A 338 1.63 -0.97 1.15
N ASP A 339 2.80 -1.59 0.97
CA ASP A 339 4.07 -0.95 1.24
C ASP A 339 4.51 -0.05 0.07
N VAL A 340 4.79 1.23 0.33
CA VAL A 340 5.19 2.19 -0.69
C VAL A 340 6.69 2.49 -0.53
N ASN A 341 7.50 1.99 -1.47
CA ASN A 341 8.97 2.12 -1.49
C ASN A 341 9.46 3.54 -1.89
N TYR A 342 8.81 4.59 -1.40
CA TYR A 342 9.21 5.98 -1.61
C TYR A 342 9.41 6.66 -0.25
N SER A 343 10.53 7.37 -0.08
CA SER A 343 10.92 7.94 1.21
C SER A 343 9.79 8.78 1.82
N ASP A 344 9.52 8.53 3.10
CA ASP A 344 8.52 9.19 3.97
C ASP A 344 7.05 8.79 3.80
N ILE A 345 6.68 7.90 2.86
CA ILE A 345 5.26 7.54 2.67
C ILE A 345 4.84 6.38 3.59
N GLY A 346 5.67 5.34 3.68
CA GLY A 346 5.39 4.18 4.53
C GLY A 346 4.35 3.24 3.91
N LYS A 347 3.32 2.86 4.68
CA LYS A 347 2.26 1.96 4.22
C LYS A 347 0.98 2.73 3.90
N ILE A 348 0.22 2.30 2.89
CA ILE A 348 -1.09 2.88 2.56
C ILE A 348 -2.17 1.80 2.47
N LEU A 349 -3.42 2.19 2.71
CA LEU A 349 -4.60 1.35 2.55
C LEU A 349 -5.69 2.18 1.89
N PHE A 350 -6.28 1.65 0.82
CA PHE A 350 -7.58 2.14 0.37
C PHE A 350 -8.67 1.42 1.16
N TYR A 351 -9.57 2.16 1.79
CA TYR A 351 -10.70 1.61 2.52
C TYR A 351 -12.00 2.07 1.85
N GLY A 352 -12.88 1.12 1.57
CA GLY A 352 -14.27 1.34 1.18
C GLY A 352 -15.16 0.44 2.02
N SER A 353 -16.47 0.70 2.06
CA SER A 353 -17.41 -0.03 2.92
C SER A 353 -17.64 -1.50 2.50
N ASP A 354 -17.35 -1.84 1.25
CA ASP A 354 -17.50 -3.19 0.70
C ASP A 354 -16.15 -3.90 0.56
N LEU A 355 -16.08 -5.15 1.05
CA LEU A 355 -14.86 -5.97 1.01
C LEU A 355 -14.40 -6.25 -0.42
N LYS A 356 -15.31 -6.65 -1.32
CA LYS A 356 -14.96 -7.02 -2.71
C LYS A 356 -14.42 -5.82 -3.48
N PHE A 357 -15.05 -4.68 -3.30
CA PHE A 357 -14.62 -3.40 -3.87
C PHE A 357 -13.26 -2.97 -3.32
N ALA A 358 -13.10 -2.91 -1.99
CA ALA A 358 -11.86 -2.51 -1.36
C ALA A 358 -10.70 -3.46 -1.74
N TYR A 359 -10.95 -4.77 -1.76
CA TYR A 359 -9.98 -5.77 -2.21
C TYR A 359 -9.52 -5.52 -3.65
N THR A 360 -10.46 -5.33 -4.57
CA THR A 360 -10.15 -5.13 -6.00
C THR A 360 -9.33 -3.86 -6.22
N VAL A 361 -9.70 -2.75 -5.56
CA VAL A 361 -8.98 -1.47 -5.64
C VAL A 361 -7.57 -1.61 -5.06
N ASN A 362 -7.42 -2.20 -3.87
CA ASN A 362 -6.10 -2.38 -3.27
C ASN A 362 -5.20 -3.30 -4.10
N ARG A 363 -5.76 -4.34 -4.74
CA ARG A 363 -4.99 -5.23 -5.64
C ARG A 363 -4.41 -4.46 -6.82
N LYS A 364 -5.22 -3.65 -7.52
CA LYS A 364 -4.76 -2.78 -8.62
C LYS A 364 -3.74 -1.76 -8.15
N LEU A 365 -3.99 -1.12 -7.01
CA LEU A 365 -3.06 -0.16 -6.42
C LEU A 365 -1.70 -0.80 -6.13
N LYS A 366 -1.67 -1.99 -5.51
CA LYS A 366 -0.44 -2.72 -5.21
C LYS A 366 0.39 -3.01 -6.46
N GLU A 367 -0.25 -3.26 -7.60
CA GLU A 367 0.44 -3.44 -8.87
C GLU A 367 0.97 -2.12 -9.45
N TRP A 368 0.14 -1.09 -9.50
CA TRP A 368 0.51 0.17 -10.14
C TRP A 368 1.54 0.97 -9.34
N LEU A 369 1.50 0.88 -8.01
CA LEU A 369 2.47 1.53 -7.12
C LEU A 369 3.89 0.97 -7.31
N LYS A 370 4.07 -0.23 -7.89
CA LYS A 370 5.41 -0.76 -8.25
C LYS A 370 6.10 0.06 -9.35
N THR A 371 5.33 0.79 -10.17
CA THR A 371 5.84 1.51 -11.35
C THR A 371 6.07 3.00 -11.12
N LEU A 372 5.94 3.43 -9.87
CA LEU A 372 5.71 4.83 -9.51
C LEU A 372 7.03 5.59 -9.26
N GLN A 373 7.18 6.77 -9.88
CA GLN A 373 8.38 7.61 -9.75
C GLN A 373 8.19 8.90 -8.92
N ASP A 374 6.95 9.33 -8.60
CA ASP A 374 6.64 10.62 -7.93
C ASP A 374 5.42 10.57 -6.97
N LYS A 375 5.53 11.19 -5.77
CA LYS A 375 4.51 11.27 -4.71
C LYS A 375 3.13 11.78 -5.19
N ASN A 376 3.09 12.79 -6.07
CA ASN A 376 1.83 13.33 -6.59
C ASN A 376 1.03 12.33 -7.44
N SER A 377 1.63 11.21 -7.82
CA SER A 377 0.98 10.16 -8.60
C SER A 377 0.11 9.23 -7.75
N ILE A 378 0.25 9.21 -6.41
CA ILE A 378 -0.50 8.26 -5.55
C ILE A 378 -2.00 8.58 -5.55
N PHE A 379 -2.37 9.84 -5.35
CA PHE A 379 -3.78 10.27 -5.39
C PHE A 379 -4.39 9.96 -6.77
N ARG A 380 -3.68 10.31 -7.84
CA ARG A 380 -4.11 10.06 -9.22
C ARG A 380 -4.27 8.57 -9.52
N LEU A 381 -3.31 7.74 -9.10
CA LEU A 381 -3.38 6.28 -9.29
C LEU A 381 -4.50 5.66 -8.45
N THR A 382 -4.73 6.16 -7.24
CA THR A 382 -5.84 5.70 -6.39
C THR A 382 -7.17 5.99 -7.05
N TRP A 383 -7.39 7.23 -7.52
CA TRP A 383 -8.61 7.56 -8.25
C TRP A 383 -8.77 6.79 -9.54
N ARG A 384 -7.68 6.55 -10.28
CA ARG A 384 -7.72 5.67 -11.44
C ARG A 384 -8.16 4.25 -11.06
N ALA A 385 -7.66 3.71 -9.95
CA ALA A 385 -7.96 2.34 -9.53
C ALA A 385 -9.41 2.21 -9.08
N VAL A 386 -9.90 3.23 -8.36
CA VAL A 386 -11.30 3.38 -7.96
C VAL A 386 -12.19 3.43 -9.20
N ILE A 387 -11.93 4.36 -10.13
CA ILE A 387 -12.73 4.54 -11.35
C ILE A 387 -12.74 3.29 -12.22
N ASP A 388 -11.58 2.70 -12.50
CA ASP A 388 -11.48 1.48 -13.32
C ASP A 388 -12.28 0.33 -12.66
N THR A 389 -12.22 0.21 -11.33
CA THR A 389 -12.99 -0.83 -10.60
C THR A 389 -14.49 -0.57 -10.63
N ILE A 390 -14.94 0.68 -10.50
CA ILE A 390 -16.36 1.05 -10.59
C ILE A 390 -16.92 0.69 -11.96
N VAL A 391 -16.18 0.99 -13.02
CA VAL A 391 -16.57 0.73 -14.41
C VAL A 391 -16.65 -0.77 -14.67
N GLU A 392 -15.60 -1.52 -14.30
CA GLU A 392 -15.56 -2.98 -14.47
C GLU A 392 -16.69 -3.69 -13.72
N THR A 393 -17.00 -3.23 -12.50
CA THR A 393 -18.05 -3.83 -11.68
C THR A 393 -19.45 -3.33 -12.02
N LYS A 394 -19.59 -2.39 -12.99
CA LYS A 394 -20.85 -1.70 -13.33
C LYS A 394 -21.62 -1.26 -12.08
N SER A 395 -20.85 -0.79 -11.11
CA SER A 395 -21.28 -0.69 -9.72
C SER A 395 -22.42 0.33 -9.59
N SER A 396 -23.51 -0.06 -8.91
CA SER A 396 -24.62 0.84 -8.55
C SER A 396 -24.34 1.70 -7.31
N TYR A 397 -23.10 1.68 -6.81
CA TYR A 397 -22.76 2.16 -5.47
C TYR A 397 -22.67 3.68 -5.39
N TYR A 398 -23.08 4.21 -4.24
CA TYR A 398 -22.71 5.54 -3.79
C TYR A 398 -21.23 5.49 -3.42
N LEU A 399 -20.40 6.30 -4.08
CA LEU A 399 -18.96 6.43 -3.79
C LEU A 399 -18.75 7.33 -2.58
N GLU A 400 -19.36 6.96 -1.47
CA GLU A 400 -19.31 7.69 -0.21
C GLU A 400 -18.57 6.84 0.82
N ASN A 401 -17.89 7.48 1.77
CA ASN A 401 -17.15 6.79 2.83
C ASN A 401 -15.98 5.93 2.32
N MET A 402 -15.26 6.39 1.29
CA MET A 402 -13.96 5.82 0.93
C MET A 402 -12.84 6.65 1.55
N TYR A 403 -11.72 6.02 1.88
CA TYR A 403 -10.62 6.65 2.57
C TYR A 403 -9.28 6.11 2.06
N ILE A 404 -8.28 6.99 1.94
CA ILE A 404 -6.88 6.57 1.90
C ILE A 404 -6.31 6.75 3.30
N ILE A 405 -5.80 5.67 3.87
CA ILE A 405 -5.17 5.65 5.19
C ILE A 405 -3.68 5.42 4.99
N GLN A 406 -2.86 6.39 5.38
CA GLN A 406 -1.40 6.30 5.30
C GLN A 406 -0.81 6.04 6.69
N LEU A 407 0.18 5.15 6.84
CA LEU A 407 1.00 4.95 8.03
C LEU A 407 2.49 5.24 7.75
N ASN A 408 3.06 6.24 8.44
CA ASN A 408 4.47 6.64 8.24
C ASN A 408 5.46 5.66 8.91
N ARG A 409 6.71 5.67 8.44
CA ARG A 409 7.84 5.00 9.10
C ARG A 409 8.69 6.00 9.89
N ASN A 410 9.29 5.56 10.99
CA ASN A 410 10.34 6.31 11.69
C ASN A 410 11.70 6.12 11.00
N GLU A 411 12.70 6.85 11.47
CA GLU A 411 14.09 6.78 11.01
C GLU A 411 14.72 5.38 11.15
N LYS A 412 14.16 4.52 12.02
CA LYS A 412 14.58 3.13 12.21
C LYS A 412 13.81 2.14 11.33
N GLY A 413 12.98 2.63 10.40
CA GLY A 413 12.17 1.82 9.49
C GLY A 413 10.94 1.16 10.14
N GLN A 414 10.64 1.47 11.39
CA GLN A 414 9.46 0.95 12.10
C GLN A 414 8.24 1.82 11.79
N ILE A 415 7.06 1.21 11.75
CA ILE A 415 5.82 1.96 11.52
C ILE A 415 5.51 2.80 12.76
N ILE A 416 5.35 4.11 12.57
CA ILE A 416 4.95 5.02 13.64
C ILE A 416 3.45 4.86 13.82
N ILE A 417 3.07 4.20 14.91
CA ILE A 417 1.72 4.27 15.45
C ILE A 417 1.73 5.41 16.47
N PRO A 418 1.25 6.63 16.14
CA PRO A 418 1.41 7.80 17.00
C PRO A 418 0.91 7.51 18.42
N THR A 419 1.68 7.97 19.41
CA THR A 419 1.44 7.75 20.85
C THR A 419 0.26 8.54 21.38
N GLN A 420 -0.15 9.57 20.64
CA GLN A 420 -1.36 10.35 20.81
C GLN A 420 -2.32 10.00 19.68
N GLN A 421 -3.62 10.15 19.89
CA GLN A 421 -4.71 9.90 18.92
C GLN A 421 -4.67 10.82 17.68
N THR A 422 -3.49 11.30 17.28
CA THR A 422 -3.29 12.07 16.07
C THR A 422 -3.29 11.12 14.89
N PHE A 423 -4.37 11.15 14.13
CA PHE A 423 -4.50 10.39 12.90
C PHE A 423 -3.27 10.53 12.04
N VAL A 424 -2.81 9.38 11.56
CA VAL A 424 -1.89 9.30 10.43
C VAL A 424 -2.69 9.66 9.19
N LYS A 425 -2.13 10.44 8.25
CA LYS A 425 -2.89 11.13 7.19
C LYS A 425 -4.03 10.27 6.62
N VAL A 426 -5.27 10.62 6.94
CA VAL A 426 -6.49 10.03 6.37
C VAL A 426 -7.05 11.05 5.39
N GLU A 427 -7.15 10.66 4.12
CA GLU A 427 -7.82 11.46 3.10
C GLU A 427 -9.17 10.84 2.78
N TYR A 428 -10.26 11.59 3.03
CA TYR A 428 -11.59 11.20 2.60
C TYR A 428 -11.71 11.30 1.09
N LEU A 429 -12.19 10.23 0.48
CA LEU A 429 -12.52 10.16 -0.93
C LEU A 429 -14.03 9.93 -1.05
N GLY A 430 -14.75 10.94 -1.52
CA GLY A 430 -16.18 10.83 -1.73
C GLY A 430 -16.59 11.52 -3.02
N ILE A 431 -17.37 10.81 -3.85
CA ILE A 431 -18.03 11.37 -5.02
C ILE A 431 -19.54 11.23 -4.81
N PRO A 432 -20.31 12.33 -4.81
CA PRO A 432 -21.76 12.26 -4.72
C PRO A 432 -22.35 11.38 -5.82
N LYS A 433 -23.46 10.68 -5.55
CA LYS A 433 -24.10 9.76 -6.52
C LYS A 433 -24.27 10.36 -7.92
N LEU A 434 -24.69 11.62 -7.99
CA LEU A 434 -24.87 12.34 -9.25
C LEU A 434 -23.56 12.49 -10.05
N HIS A 435 -22.45 12.75 -9.37
CA HIS A 435 -21.15 12.85 -10.04
C HIS A 435 -20.63 11.45 -10.45
N ALA A 436 -20.89 10.43 -9.63
CA ALA A 436 -20.54 9.05 -9.93
C ALA A 436 -21.28 8.54 -11.18
N SER A 437 -22.59 8.80 -11.28
CA SER A 437 -23.40 8.43 -12.46
C SER A 437 -22.90 9.07 -13.74
N ILE A 438 -22.36 10.30 -13.68
CA ILE A 438 -21.80 10.99 -14.83
C ILE A 438 -20.48 10.36 -15.30
N ILE A 439 -19.59 9.94 -14.37
CA ILE A 439 -18.30 9.30 -14.70
C ILE A 439 -18.46 7.87 -15.26
N LEU A 440 -19.58 7.20 -14.99
CA LEU A 440 -19.85 5.88 -15.54
C LEU A 440 -19.96 5.87 -17.07
N ASP A 441 -20.36 6.99 -17.68
CA ASP A 441 -20.41 7.10 -19.13
C ASP A 441 -19.00 7.23 -19.74
N ASP A 442 -18.67 6.32 -20.67
CA ASP A 442 -17.32 6.23 -21.25
C ASP A 442 -16.92 7.50 -22.01
N GLN A 443 -17.85 8.10 -22.79
CA GLN A 443 -17.55 9.28 -23.60
C GLN A 443 -17.27 10.50 -22.72
N ILE A 444 -18.10 10.70 -21.68
CA ILE A 444 -17.90 11.77 -20.71
C ILE A 444 -16.61 11.56 -19.94
N ARG A 445 -16.35 10.34 -19.45
CA ARG A 445 -15.15 10.00 -18.67
C ARG A 445 -13.88 10.24 -19.47
N GLU A 446 -13.81 9.79 -20.72
CA GLU A 446 -12.65 10.02 -21.59
C GLU A 446 -12.42 11.51 -21.83
N ALA A 447 -13.49 12.28 -22.06
CA ALA A 447 -13.41 13.72 -22.24
C ALA A 447 -12.86 14.42 -20.98
N LEU A 448 -13.31 14.02 -19.79
CA LEU A 448 -12.85 14.55 -18.49
C LEU A 448 -11.45 14.07 -18.11
N ASN A 449 -11.02 12.89 -18.55
CA ASN A 449 -9.69 12.35 -18.26
C ASN A 449 -8.58 13.02 -19.12
N THR A 450 -8.67 14.34 -19.25
CA THR A 450 -7.78 15.17 -20.07
C THR A 450 -7.09 16.23 -19.21
N GLN A 451 -5.79 16.42 -19.42
CA GLN A 451 -5.05 17.53 -18.82
C GLN A 451 -5.18 18.78 -19.69
N MET A 452 -5.85 19.81 -19.18
CA MET A 452 -6.03 21.09 -19.86
C MET A 452 -4.90 22.08 -19.51
N PRO A 453 -4.14 22.58 -20.49
CA PRO A 453 -3.21 23.67 -20.25
C PRO A 453 -3.96 24.97 -19.95
N ILE A 454 -3.59 25.63 -18.85
CA ILE A 454 -4.25 26.85 -18.37
C ILE A 454 -3.32 28.06 -18.33
N ASP A 455 -1.99 27.84 -18.31
CA ASP A 455 -0.98 28.90 -18.32
C ASP A 455 0.41 28.35 -18.71
N ILE A 456 1.39 29.24 -18.87
CA ILE A 456 2.82 28.90 -19.01
C ILE A 456 3.45 28.79 -17.62
N LEU A 457 4.29 27.78 -17.39
CA LEU A 457 5.09 27.68 -16.17
C LEU A 457 6.05 28.88 -16.06
N ASP A 458 6.29 29.36 -14.84
CA ASP A 458 7.11 30.55 -14.61
C ASP A 458 8.51 30.45 -15.25
N LYS A 459 9.13 29.27 -15.15
CA LYS A 459 10.44 28.94 -15.75
C LYS A 459 10.46 28.96 -17.29
N SER A 460 9.31 28.98 -17.95
CA SER A 460 9.17 28.89 -19.41
C SER A 460 8.52 30.14 -20.02
N LYS A 461 8.21 31.18 -19.23
CA LYS A 461 7.54 32.41 -19.71
C LYS A 461 8.32 33.18 -20.78
N ASN A 462 9.65 33.12 -20.76
CA ASN A 462 10.51 33.85 -21.70
C ASN A 462 10.77 33.07 -23.00
N LYS A 463 10.23 31.86 -23.16
CA LYS A 463 10.41 31.08 -24.39
C LYS A 463 9.54 31.65 -25.52
N PRO A 464 10.06 31.70 -26.76
CA PRO A 464 9.25 32.01 -27.95
C PRO A 464 8.02 31.09 -28.05
N LYS A 465 6.86 31.66 -28.40
CA LYS A 465 5.56 30.94 -28.38
C LYS A 465 5.54 29.70 -29.29
N ASP A 466 6.24 29.78 -30.42
CA ASP A 466 6.46 28.73 -31.41
C ASP A 466 7.29 27.55 -30.87
N LYS A 467 8.11 27.77 -29.83
CA LYS A 467 8.98 26.75 -29.23
C LYS A 467 8.43 26.13 -27.94
N LEU A 468 7.24 26.55 -27.50
CA LEU A 468 6.60 26.03 -26.29
C LEU A 468 6.13 24.58 -26.48
N LYS A 469 6.60 23.68 -25.61
CA LYS A 469 6.23 22.26 -25.58
C LYS A 469 5.20 21.97 -24.49
N TRP A 470 4.57 20.79 -24.55
CA TRP A 470 3.60 20.34 -23.55
C TRP A 470 4.15 20.35 -22.11
N SER A 471 5.45 20.16 -21.93
CA SER A 471 6.13 20.22 -20.62
C SER A 471 6.26 21.64 -20.05
N ASP A 472 6.05 22.68 -20.85
CA ASP A 472 6.19 24.09 -20.46
C ASP A 472 4.90 24.68 -19.87
N PHE A 473 3.80 23.92 -19.86
CA PHE A 473 2.48 24.41 -19.45
C PHE A 473 2.11 24.01 -18.03
N LYS A 474 1.50 24.95 -17.31
CA LYS A 474 0.70 24.67 -16.13
C LYS A 474 -0.62 24.04 -16.58
N LYS A 475 -0.96 22.90 -16.01
CA LYS A 475 -2.11 22.08 -16.41
C LYS A 475 -3.08 21.89 -15.25
N ALA A 476 -4.35 21.76 -15.58
CA ALA A 476 -5.39 21.29 -14.67
C ALA A 476 -5.96 19.97 -15.22
N TRP A 477 -6.12 18.96 -14.38
CA TRP A 477 -6.78 17.72 -14.76
C TRP A 477 -8.28 17.87 -14.55
N LEU A 478 -9.08 17.83 -15.63
CA LEU A 478 -10.51 18.11 -15.53
C LEU A 478 -11.24 17.14 -14.61
N LEU A 479 -10.88 15.85 -14.66
CA LEU A 479 -11.48 14.83 -13.81
C LEU A 479 -11.25 15.10 -12.32
N GLU A 480 -10.07 15.60 -11.93
CA GLU A 480 -9.77 16.01 -10.54
C GLU A 480 -10.65 17.18 -10.11
N VAL A 481 -10.82 18.18 -10.98
CA VAL A 481 -11.66 19.37 -10.70
C VAL A 481 -13.11 18.93 -10.49
N PHE A 482 -13.62 18.07 -11.37
CA PHE A 482 -14.97 17.51 -11.29
C PHE A 482 -15.19 16.68 -10.03
N ILE A 483 -14.29 15.73 -9.73
CA ILE A 483 -14.37 14.88 -8.53
C ILE A 483 -14.26 15.71 -7.24
N SER A 484 -13.52 16.81 -7.27
CA SER A 484 -13.42 17.76 -6.16
C SER A 484 -14.64 18.67 -6.00
N GLN A 485 -15.71 18.44 -6.77
CA GLN A 485 -16.95 19.23 -6.77
C GLN A 485 -16.71 20.74 -7.02
N ARG A 486 -15.67 21.07 -7.80
CA ARG A 486 -15.38 22.44 -8.20
C ARG A 486 -15.93 22.67 -9.60
N PRO A 487 -16.47 23.86 -9.90
CA PRO A 487 -16.92 24.18 -11.25
C PRO A 487 -15.73 24.11 -12.22
N MET A 488 -15.94 23.49 -13.37
CA MET A 488 -14.96 23.38 -14.44
C MET A 488 -14.93 24.64 -15.34
N PHE A 489 -15.98 25.44 -15.35
CA PHE A 489 -16.09 26.69 -16.11
C PHE A 489 -14.86 27.60 -15.99
N PRO A 490 -14.32 27.91 -14.78
CA PRO A 490 -13.12 28.74 -14.66
C PRO A 490 -11.87 28.12 -15.32
N VAL A 491 -11.76 26.79 -15.32
CA VAL A 491 -10.66 26.05 -15.97
C VAL A 491 -10.80 26.16 -17.49
N VAL A 492 -12.00 25.93 -18.03
CA VAL A 492 -12.30 26.04 -19.46
C VAL A 492 -12.13 27.48 -19.95
N LEU A 493 -12.55 28.47 -19.17
CA LEU A 493 -12.38 29.89 -19.47
C LEU A 493 -10.89 30.28 -19.55
N ARG A 494 -10.08 29.84 -18.58
CA ARG A 494 -8.63 30.07 -18.58
C ARG A 494 -7.95 29.35 -19.73
N HIS A 495 -8.29 28.09 -19.97
CA HIS A 495 -7.78 27.30 -21.09
C HIS A 495 -8.05 27.98 -22.44
N SER A 496 -9.29 28.42 -22.67
CA SER A 496 -9.71 29.07 -23.91
C SER A 496 -8.97 30.39 -24.13
N ASN A 497 -8.88 31.23 -23.10
CA ASN A 497 -8.12 32.48 -23.15
C ASN A 497 -6.61 32.25 -23.31
N PHE A 498 -6.05 31.21 -22.68
CA PHE A 498 -4.64 30.83 -22.81
C PHE A 498 -4.32 30.43 -24.25
N TYR A 499 -5.13 29.55 -24.85
CA TYR A 499 -4.94 29.06 -26.23
C TYR A 499 -5.04 30.18 -27.26
N LEU A 500 -5.95 31.13 -27.05
CA LEU A 500 -6.02 32.35 -27.86
C LEU A 500 -4.74 33.18 -27.82
N ARG A 501 -4.15 33.37 -26.64
CA ARG A 501 -2.91 34.16 -26.49
C ARG A 501 -1.72 33.53 -27.19
N ILE A 502 -1.67 32.20 -27.27
CA ILE A 502 -0.59 31.45 -27.92
C ILE A 502 -0.90 31.07 -29.38
N GLY A 503 -2.07 31.48 -29.91
CA GLY A 503 -2.45 31.22 -31.30
C GLY A 503 -2.76 29.75 -31.61
N LYS A 504 -3.11 28.94 -30.62
CA LYS A 504 -3.47 27.52 -30.80
C LYS A 504 -4.98 27.30 -30.64
N LYS A 505 -5.50 26.17 -31.12
CA LYS A 505 -6.92 25.79 -31.00
C LYS A 505 -7.21 25.06 -29.67
N PRO A 506 -8.26 25.43 -28.93
CA PRO A 506 -8.61 24.81 -27.66
C PRO A 506 -9.09 23.35 -27.84
N LEU A 507 -9.06 22.58 -26.75
CA LEU A 507 -9.51 21.17 -26.72
C LEU A 507 -11.04 21.09 -26.69
N LEU A 508 -11.65 21.11 -27.88
CA LEU A 508 -13.10 21.29 -28.05
C LEU A 508 -13.95 20.26 -27.29
N THR A 509 -13.72 18.96 -27.48
CA THR A 509 -14.55 17.91 -26.87
C THR A 509 -14.54 17.99 -25.35
N SER A 510 -13.34 18.03 -24.74
CA SER A 510 -13.20 18.13 -23.29
C SER A 510 -13.76 19.44 -22.73
N SER A 511 -13.61 20.56 -23.46
CA SER A 511 -14.19 21.84 -23.04
C SER A 511 -15.71 21.83 -23.08
N LEU A 512 -16.32 21.30 -24.15
CA LEU A 512 -17.79 21.26 -24.27
C LEU A 512 -18.42 20.32 -23.25
N TYR A 513 -17.87 19.12 -23.04
CA TYR A 513 -18.38 18.22 -22.00
C TYR A 513 -18.25 18.83 -20.61
N ALA A 514 -17.12 19.48 -20.29
CA ALA A 514 -16.97 20.17 -19.02
C ALA A 514 -18.04 21.27 -18.79
N LEU A 515 -18.37 22.04 -19.82
CA LEU A 515 -19.40 23.08 -19.74
C LEU A 515 -20.81 22.49 -19.66
N ALA A 516 -21.11 21.44 -20.43
CA ALA A 516 -22.40 20.74 -20.39
C ALA A 516 -22.67 20.12 -19.01
N ILE A 517 -21.63 19.57 -18.38
CA ILE A 517 -21.70 19.01 -17.02
C ILE A 517 -21.96 20.11 -15.98
N ASP A 518 -21.19 21.20 -16.02
CA ASP A 518 -21.41 22.33 -15.11
C ASP A 518 -22.84 22.91 -15.26
N ALA A 519 -23.35 22.96 -16.50
CA ALA A 519 -24.70 23.43 -16.77
C ALA A 519 -25.78 22.53 -16.16
N GLU A 520 -25.63 21.20 -16.27
CA GLU A 520 -26.55 20.22 -15.68
C GLU A 520 -26.48 20.22 -14.15
N LEU A 521 -25.27 20.30 -13.58
CA LEU A 521 -25.10 20.35 -12.12
C LEU A 521 -25.73 21.62 -11.51
N ARG A 522 -25.70 22.75 -12.22
CA ARG A 522 -26.29 24.03 -11.80
C ARG A 522 -27.80 24.13 -11.99
N LYS A 523 -28.43 23.17 -12.65
CA LYS A 523 -29.88 23.16 -12.85
C LYS A 523 -30.60 23.21 -11.49
N PRO A 524 -31.54 24.15 -11.28
CA PRO A 524 -32.26 24.26 -10.01
C PRO A 524 -33.08 22.99 -9.75
N MET A 525 -33.00 22.46 -8.52
CA MET A 525 -33.93 21.42 -8.09
C MET A 525 -35.28 22.08 -7.77
N GLY A 526 -36.38 21.40 -8.10
CA GLY A 526 -37.73 21.88 -7.75
C GLY A 526 -37.89 22.17 -6.25
N ALA A 527 -39.01 22.77 -5.85
CA ALA A 527 -39.23 23.32 -4.52
C ALA A 527 -39.10 22.35 -3.32
N GLY A 528 -38.86 21.04 -3.54
CA GLY A 528 -38.64 20.03 -2.52
C GLY A 528 -37.32 19.28 -2.69
N ILE A 529 -36.61 19.03 -1.58
CA ILE A 529 -35.32 18.33 -1.54
C ILE A 529 -35.47 16.81 -1.74
N PHE A 530 -36.65 16.24 -1.45
CA PHE A 530 -36.96 14.81 -1.56
C PHE A 530 -38.10 14.53 -2.56
N THR A 531 -38.06 15.17 -3.73
CA THR A 531 -39.02 14.90 -4.82
C THR A 531 -38.58 13.68 -5.64
N TRP A 532 -39.48 13.13 -6.46
CA TRP A 532 -39.13 12.08 -7.42
C TRP A 532 -37.97 12.49 -8.34
N GLU A 533 -37.92 13.78 -8.70
CA GLU A 533 -36.84 14.38 -9.48
C GLU A 533 -35.46 14.23 -8.81
N PHE A 534 -35.39 14.26 -7.48
CA PHE A 534 -34.14 14.02 -6.74
C PHE A 534 -33.57 12.62 -7.00
N PHE A 535 -34.43 11.61 -7.08
CA PHE A 535 -34.04 10.21 -7.29
C PHE A 535 -33.76 9.86 -8.76
N GLU A 536 -34.47 10.51 -9.69
CA GLU A 536 -34.31 10.29 -11.14
C GLU A 536 -33.16 11.08 -11.75
N ARG A 537 -32.78 12.23 -11.16
CA ARG A 537 -31.72 13.10 -11.69
C ARG A 537 -30.38 12.36 -11.98
N PRO A 538 -29.87 11.46 -11.11
CA PRO A 538 -28.67 10.69 -11.45
C PRO A 538 -28.83 9.78 -12.68
N LYS A 539 -30.05 9.31 -12.97
CA LYS A 539 -30.33 8.44 -14.13
C LYS A 539 -30.45 9.25 -15.42
N SER A 540 -31.07 10.42 -15.38
CA SER A 540 -31.27 11.28 -16.56
C SER A 540 -30.07 12.17 -16.89
N ALA A 541 -29.22 12.48 -15.90
CA ALA A 541 -28.11 13.43 -16.04
C ALA A 541 -27.20 13.16 -17.24
N VAL A 542 -26.84 11.89 -17.51
CA VAL A 542 -25.98 11.54 -18.66
C VAL A 542 -26.64 11.90 -19.99
N SER A 543 -27.94 11.62 -20.13
CA SER A 543 -28.70 11.96 -21.33
C SER A 543 -28.77 13.47 -21.52
N GLU A 544 -29.10 14.20 -20.45
CA GLU A 544 -29.22 15.67 -20.47
C GLU A 544 -27.88 16.34 -20.80
N ILE A 545 -26.77 15.84 -20.23
CA ILE A 545 -25.42 16.31 -20.55
C ILE A 545 -25.09 16.10 -22.03
N LYS A 546 -25.46 14.95 -22.60
CA LYS A 546 -25.23 14.67 -24.03
C LYS A 546 -26.09 15.56 -24.92
N GLU A 547 -27.33 15.87 -24.52
CA GLU A 547 -28.17 16.85 -25.22
C GLU A 547 -27.56 18.26 -25.18
N PHE A 548 -27.13 18.73 -24.01
CA PHE A 548 -26.43 20.02 -23.88
C PHE A 548 -25.14 20.05 -24.70
N TYR A 549 -24.35 18.98 -24.67
CA TYR A 549 -23.16 18.85 -25.50
C TYR A 549 -23.48 18.97 -26.99
N ASN A 550 -24.51 18.28 -27.48
CA ASN A 550 -24.93 18.30 -28.88
C ASN A 550 -25.40 19.71 -29.30
N ASP A 551 -26.21 20.36 -28.46
CA ASP A 551 -26.68 21.74 -28.68
C ASP A 551 -25.49 22.72 -28.75
N MET A 552 -24.56 22.61 -27.79
CA MET A 552 -23.32 23.41 -27.77
C MET A 552 -22.46 23.15 -29.01
N GLN A 553 -22.30 21.88 -29.41
CA GLN A 553 -21.47 21.49 -30.55
C GLN A 553 -22.06 22.01 -31.87
N MET A 554 -23.39 21.93 -32.04
CA MET A 554 -24.09 22.49 -33.20
C MET A 554 -23.85 23.99 -33.28
N ALA A 555 -24.11 24.73 -32.20
CA ALA A 555 -23.94 26.17 -32.17
C ALA A 555 -22.48 26.59 -32.38
N LEU A 556 -21.53 25.84 -31.80
CA LEU A 556 -20.10 26.03 -32.00
C LEU A 556 -19.70 25.88 -33.47
N ASN A 557 -20.19 24.85 -34.16
CA ASN A 557 -19.86 24.63 -35.57
C ASN A 557 -20.45 25.72 -36.47
N VAL A 558 -21.68 26.15 -36.19
CA VAL A 558 -22.34 27.24 -36.93
C VAL A 558 -21.59 28.55 -36.73
N ILE A 559 -21.26 28.93 -35.49
CA ILE A 559 -20.59 30.20 -35.21
C ILE A 559 -19.15 30.21 -35.76
N LYS A 560 -18.47 29.07 -35.73
CA LYS A 560 -17.13 28.89 -36.33
C LYS A 560 -17.15 29.12 -37.84
N ARG A 561 -18.20 28.65 -38.54
CA ARG A 561 -18.39 28.84 -39.99
C ARG A 561 -18.52 30.32 -40.38
N ILE A 562 -19.28 31.08 -39.61
CA ILE A 562 -19.52 32.51 -39.88
C ILE A 562 -18.50 33.45 -39.23
N SER A 563 -17.58 32.94 -38.39
CA SER A 563 -16.59 33.72 -37.64
C SER A 563 -15.81 34.70 -38.51
N GLY A 564 -15.43 34.31 -39.73
CA GLY A 564 -14.72 35.19 -40.67
C GLY A 564 -15.55 36.39 -41.13
N GLN A 565 -16.86 36.19 -41.35
CA GLN A 565 -17.78 37.25 -41.81
C GLN A 565 -18.02 38.29 -40.71
N ILE A 566 -18.11 37.85 -39.46
CA ILE A 566 -18.44 38.70 -38.31
C ILE A 566 -17.21 39.29 -37.61
N ARG A 567 -16.01 39.08 -38.17
CA ARG A 567 -14.72 39.41 -37.53
C ARG A 567 -14.65 38.87 -36.10
N GLY A 568 -14.93 37.57 -35.96
CA GLY A 568 -15.08 36.90 -34.67
C GLY A 568 -13.92 37.13 -33.70
N LYS A 569 -12.68 37.20 -34.20
CA LYS A 569 -11.49 37.46 -33.37
C LYS A 569 -11.49 38.85 -32.71
N ASP A 570 -12.08 39.86 -33.35
CA ASP A 570 -12.09 41.25 -32.87
C ASP A 570 -13.04 41.43 -31.67
N ILE A 571 -14.12 40.64 -31.63
CA ILE A 571 -15.13 40.72 -30.57
C ILE A 571 -14.80 39.83 -29.36
N LEU A 572 -13.89 38.85 -29.50
CA LEU A 572 -13.51 37.92 -28.43
C LEU A 572 -13.12 38.61 -27.11
N PRO A 573 -12.27 39.68 -27.08
CA PRO A 573 -11.91 40.34 -25.82
C PRO A 573 -13.12 40.91 -25.08
N GLN A 574 -14.09 41.46 -25.82
CA GLN A 574 -15.33 42.00 -25.25
C GLN A 574 -16.22 40.88 -24.70
N LEU A 575 -16.34 39.77 -25.43
CA LEU A 575 -17.10 38.60 -24.98
C LEU A 575 -16.49 37.95 -23.73
N PHE A 576 -15.16 37.78 -23.67
CA PHE A 576 -14.48 37.30 -22.45
C PHE A 576 -14.65 38.26 -21.27
N SER A 577 -14.59 39.57 -21.52
CA SER A 577 -14.82 40.59 -20.49
C SER A 577 -16.25 40.51 -19.94
N ALA A 578 -17.24 40.36 -20.82
CA ALA A 578 -18.64 40.19 -20.43
C ALA A 578 -18.86 38.93 -19.59
N LEU A 579 -18.27 37.79 -20.00
CA LEU A 579 -18.32 36.54 -19.23
C LEU A 579 -17.66 36.67 -17.85
N ARG A 580 -16.48 37.29 -17.76
CA ARG A 580 -15.79 37.49 -16.46
C ARG A 580 -16.54 38.43 -15.52
N ARG A 581 -17.31 39.36 -16.06
CA ARG A 581 -18.13 40.31 -15.30
C ARG A 581 -19.55 39.80 -15.06
N HIS A 582 -19.86 38.56 -15.44
CA HIS A 582 -21.20 37.98 -15.31
C HIS A 582 -22.30 38.85 -15.97
N ASN A 583 -21.97 39.54 -17.06
CA ASN A 583 -22.88 40.49 -17.72
C ASN A 583 -23.50 39.88 -18.98
N ARG A 584 -24.62 39.17 -18.80
CA ARG A 584 -25.37 38.52 -19.88
C ARG A 584 -25.79 39.48 -20.99
N ASN A 585 -26.33 40.64 -20.62
CA ASN A 585 -26.84 41.61 -21.59
C ASN A 585 -25.72 42.17 -22.46
N ALA A 586 -24.57 42.49 -21.86
CA ALA A 586 -23.40 42.94 -22.62
C ALA A 586 -22.91 41.84 -23.57
N PHE A 587 -22.87 40.58 -23.12
CA PHE A 587 -22.47 39.45 -23.96
C PHE A 587 -23.38 39.31 -25.18
N VAL A 588 -24.69 39.22 -24.96
CA VAL A 588 -25.68 39.02 -26.03
C VAL A 588 -25.69 40.21 -26.98
N ASN A 589 -25.67 41.43 -26.48
CA ASN A 589 -25.67 42.63 -27.31
C ASN A 589 -24.42 42.74 -28.19
N THR A 590 -23.24 42.41 -27.65
CA THR A 590 -22.00 42.38 -28.42
C THR A 590 -22.07 41.33 -29.52
N LEU A 591 -22.57 40.13 -29.21
CA LEU A 591 -22.66 39.04 -30.18
C LEU A 591 -23.70 39.32 -31.27
N LEU A 592 -24.91 39.76 -30.91
CA LEU A 592 -25.98 40.09 -31.88
C LEU A 592 -25.54 41.20 -32.85
N LYS A 593 -24.88 42.26 -32.36
CA LYS A 593 -24.32 43.31 -33.21
C LYS A 593 -23.31 42.79 -34.23
N ALA A 594 -22.54 41.76 -33.87
CA ALA A 594 -21.62 41.11 -34.79
C ALA A 594 -22.36 40.22 -35.80
N LEU A 595 -23.39 39.48 -35.36
CA LEU A 595 -24.20 38.61 -36.22
C LEU A 595 -24.98 39.38 -37.29
N LEU A 596 -25.37 40.64 -37.05
CA LEU A 596 -25.97 41.51 -38.08
C LEU A 596 -25.06 41.71 -39.31
N LYS A 597 -23.75 41.48 -39.17
CA LYS A 597 -22.77 41.59 -40.27
C LYS A 597 -22.59 40.29 -41.05
N ALA A 598 -23.21 39.18 -40.62
CA ALA A 598 -23.12 37.91 -41.31
C ALA A 598 -24.10 37.86 -42.50
N ASN A 599 -23.65 37.27 -43.60
CA ASN A 599 -24.47 37.10 -44.80
C ASN A 599 -25.34 35.82 -44.73
N ASP A 600 -24.93 34.84 -43.93
CA ASP A 600 -25.64 33.57 -43.75
C ASP A 600 -26.80 33.73 -42.75
N LYS A 601 -27.98 34.11 -43.26
CA LYS A 601 -29.20 34.32 -42.47
C LYS A 601 -29.65 33.06 -41.73
N GLN A 602 -29.42 31.87 -42.30
CA GLN A 602 -29.80 30.60 -41.68
C GLN A 602 -28.90 30.29 -40.48
N ALA A 603 -27.59 30.50 -40.61
CA ALA A 603 -26.66 30.40 -39.47
C ALA A 603 -27.02 31.37 -38.35
N VAL A 604 -27.33 32.62 -38.69
CA VAL A 604 -27.73 33.64 -37.70
C VAL A 604 -29.01 33.22 -36.97
N ALA A 605 -30.01 32.69 -37.68
CA ALA A 605 -31.25 32.20 -37.06
C ALA A 605 -30.99 31.05 -36.06
N LEU A 606 -30.11 30.11 -36.41
CA LEU A 606 -29.73 29.00 -35.53
C LEU A 606 -29.00 29.49 -34.26
N ILE A 607 -28.06 30.43 -34.39
CA ILE A 607 -27.37 31.01 -33.23
C ILE A 607 -28.35 31.83 -32.37
N ASN A 608 -29.26 32.59 -32.97
CA ASN A 608 -30.27 33.32 -32.23
C ASN A 608 -31.18 32.37 -31.44
N SER A 609 -31.66 31.29 -32.06
CA SER A 609 -32.45 30.26 -31.38
C SER A 609 -31.71 29.67 -30.18
N TYR A 610 -30.42 29.35 -30.35
CA TYR A 610 -29.56 28.88 -29.26
C TYR A 610 -29.41 29.92 -28.13
N LEU A 611 -29.19 31.20 -28.46
CA LEU A 611 -29.09 32.28 -27.48
C LEU A 611 -30.40 32.46 -26.70
N PHE A 612 -31.55 32.40 -27.36
CA PHE A 612 -32.84 32.47 -26.68
C PHE A 612 -33.06 31.28 -25.74
N LYS A 613 -32.84 30.06 -26.25
CA LYS A 613 -33.07 28.82 -25.50
C LYS A 613 -32.17 28.70 -24.27
N HIS A 614 -30.87 28.95 -24.44
CA HIS A 614 -29.85 28.54 -23.46
C HIS A 614 -29.12 29.69 -22.76
N VAL A 615 -29.19 30.91 -23.28
CA VAL A 615 -28.49 32.06 -22.69
C VAL A 615 -29.47 33.05 -22.05
N LEU A 616 -30.51 33.47 -22.77
CA LEU A 616 -31.47 34.46 -22.28
C LEU A 616 -32.47 33.89 -21.28
N ASN A 617 -32.99 32.68 -21.53
CA ASN A 617 -34.01 32.05 -20.69
C ASN A 617 -33.43 31.15 -19.57
N ASN A 618 -32.11 31.14 -19.39
CA ASN A 618 -31.44 30.32 -18.37
C ASN A 618 -30.62 31.21 -17.43
N ASP A 619 -31.14 31.50 -16.24
CA ASP A 619 -30.42 32.34 -15.27
C ASP A 619 -29.28 31.58 -14.55
N SER A 620 -29.36 30.25 -14.49
CA SER A 620 -28.48 29.42 -13.65
C SER A 620 -27.13 29.07 -14.30
N SER A 621 -27.10 28.85 -15.62
CA SER A 621 -25.92 28.32 -16.32
C SER A 621 -25.68 28.92 -17.72
N TRP A 622 -26.23 30.11 -18.01
CA TRP A 622 -26.04 30.76 -19.32
C TRP A 622 -24.57 30.94 -19.74
N GLU A 623 -23.67 31.09 -18.76
CA GLU A 623 -22.23 31.30 -19.00
C GLU A 623 -21.58 30.10 -19.65
N ASP A 624 -22.02 28.88 -19.30
CA ASP A 624 -21.51 27.63 -19.88
C ASP A 624 -21.83 27.58 -21.38
N PHE A 625 -23.10 27.83 -21.71
CA PHE A 625 -23.59 27.86 -23.08
C PHE A 625 -23.00 29.03 -23.89
N ALA A 626 -22.78 30.18 -23.26
CA ALA A 626 -22.15 31.34 -23.87
C ALA A 626 -20.66 31.12 -24.14
N LEU A 627 -19.93 30.46 -23.22
CA LEU A 627 -18.52 30.15 -23.40
C LEU A 627 -18.29 29.14 -24.53
N ALA A 628 -19.22 28.21 -24.77
CA ALA A 628 -19.17 27.32 -25.94
C ALA A 628 -19.11 28.10 -27.27
N LEU A 629 -19.89 29.18 -27.40
CA LEU A 629 -19.85 30.06 -28.59
C LEU A 629 -18.51 30.79 -28.72
N VAL A 630 -17.97 31.27 -27.60
CA VAL A 630 -16.66 31.94 -27.56
C VAL A 630 -15.53 30.98 -27.97
N ILE A 631 -15.60 29.72 -27.54
CA ILE A 631 -14.67 28.66 -27.97
C ILE A 631 -14.77 28.45 -29.50
N GLY A 632 -15.98 28.45 -30.06
CA GLY A 632 -16.21 28.37 -31.50
C GLY A 632 -15.58 29.51 -32.29
N LEU A 633 -15.78 30.74 -31.82
CA LEU A 633 -15.16 31.94 -32.39
C LEU A 633 -13.63 31.90 -32.28
N ALA A 634 -13.11 31.43 -31.14
CA ALA A 634 -11.68 31.26 -30.91
C ALA A 634 -11.02 30.24 -31.87
N GLY A 635 -11.75 29.16 -32.19
CA GLY A 635 -11.31 28.13 -33.13
C GLY A 635 -11.59 28.43 -34.61
N GLY A 636 -12.38 29.46 -34.90
CA GLY A 636 -12.80 29.86 -36.24
C GLY A 636 -12.00 31.05 -36.76
N GLY A 637 -10.96 30.78 -37.55
CA GLY A 637 -10.26 31.83 -38.29
C GLY A 637 -8.94 31.38 -38.90
N SER A 638 -9.03 30.66 -40.03
CA SER A 638 -8.04 30.64 -41.12
C SER A 638 -8.62 29.92 -42.34
N SER A 639 -8.90 30.67 -43.41
CA SER A 639 -8.76 30.23 -44.81
C SER A 639 -8.59 31.48 -45.66
N GLY A 640 -7.34 31.91 -45.71
CA GLY A 640 -6.79 32.92 -46.59
C GLY A 640 -5.31 32.61 -46.59
N GLU A 641 -4.90 31.80 -47.57
CA GLU A 641 -3.59 31.15 -47.78
C GLU A 641 -3.55 29.66 -47.39
N SER A 642 -3.77 28.86 -48.44
CA SER A 642 -3.34 27.48 -48.65
C SER A 642 -1.83 27.35 -48.67
#